data_AF-A0A0G4MUA8-F1
#
_entry.id   AF-A0A0G4MUA8-F1
#
_cell.length_a   1.000
_cell.length_b   1.000
_cell.length_c   1.000
_cell.angle_alpha   90.00
_cell.angle_beta   90.00
_cell.angle_gamma   90.00
#
_symmetry.space_group_name_H-M   'P 1'
#
loop_
_entity.id
_entity.type
_entity.pdbx_description
1 polymer ?
#
loop_
_entity_poly.entity_id
_entity_poly.type
_entity_poly.pdbx_seq_one_letter_code
_entity_poly.pdbx_strand_id
1 'polypeptide(L)'
;MAFSDDAVLARLSSLNESHDSIATASQWIMFHRRHAERTAQIWLQRLKDSTSTKRLSLVYLANEVTQQSKARHRPDFVLAFAPIIAEALAVAHKGAPAEIQGKLRRVVEVWADRAIFEPGIQAAIEARMQDAERSKSAPKSNFGSHASNVPADLAGLVVHSQNLEKTSLPTKTSLGTADQDWDKLHDPSAATPSAPVYAARLNGLLRSLASAEGAVADSVKARRALISELEKLLSTNRAVLAQEEQQLTTLTSRKTETEEKRREVENAIMRTLPSQESSGVLRDGPTQSPGPEPERPEVEELTPPPPDCHEAGLGITDGQSIGTSDISLRQATTTESPRPSLNGPYAGPPASGMEMLSNLASQYQSLPVSTNGSNKRRRKSERAAQAAQVNLSAKLSKEGKGSGKAGFNEVWRLIKIARPELKWLAVAIVFLVVSSSVTMSIPFSVGRILDIVTKDPAEDARLFGLTLPHFFIGLGTILTIGAMANFGRIILLRIIGERVVARLRSQLYRRTYVQDAEFFDANRVGDLISRLSSDTVVVGKSITQNISDGLRSLFSGGAGFIAMIWLSPGLTGLLLVMLPPVAVGAFFYGRAIRNVSKGIQKNLGTLTKIAEERLGNVKTSQAFVGEVQEINRYNKQVRRIFALGRKESTIAATFFATTGWAGNMTILAMLIVGGNYVRTGAIAFSKLMEWQMSGGDLLEPARPSEQARITEQDEIEDDLEHGEAENAEATAEEMNMATETEGTFTIGGKELYTKTWTPQGPVKAKLVFIHGFSDHVNRYYGLFPSLAARGIQVHGFDQRSWGRSVRVPADKGLTGPTAQVIADVAAFTRSVLAAEPSTVPVFVMGNSMGGGQVATLASDPAYEDVVGSIRGFVLEAPFIAFPAGEAPSAIKIFLGKLASRVLPRQHLVNALPAEYFSRDPEVVKSVREDPLCHDTGTLEGLAGLLERTDALASGRVRLGSKVRSLFLAHGTGDKTTSWEASRKWFDAQGLQDGRYKEYEGCYHQLHADLCKDEFYGDVGDWILERTEDRPGPKL
;
A
#
# COMPACT_ATOMS: atom_id res chain seq x y z
N MET A 1 -32.10 31.62 -31.31
CA MET A 1 -31.89 30.24 -30.82
C MET A 1 -33.02 29.93 -29.85
N ALA A 2 -33.43 28.67 -29.71
CA ALA A 2 -34.37 28.29 -28.65
C ALA A 2 -33.62 28.13 -27.32
N PHE A 3 -34.31 28.36 -26.21
CA PHE A 3 -33.85 27.92 -24.90
C PHE A 3 -34.21 26.44 -24.71
N SER A 4 -33.26 25.64 -24.23
CA SER A 4 -33.51 24.30 -23.69
C SER A 4 -32.48 23.96 -22.63
N ASP A 5 -32.86 23.10 -21.69
CA ASP A 5 -31.99 22.69 -20.59
C ASP A 5 -30.70 22.00 -21.11
N ASP A 6 -30.82 21.20 -22.19
CA ASP A 6 -29.67 20.60 -22.89
C ASP A 6 -28.73 21.65 -23.48
N ALA A 7 -29.25 22.75 -24.03
CA ALA A 7 -28.42 23.84 -24.56
C ALA A 7 -27.64 24.55 -23.44
N VAL A 8 -28.26 24.72 -22.26
CA VAL A 8 -27.57 25.23 -21.06
C VAL A 8 -26.51 24.23 -20.60
N LEU A 9 -26.85 22.96 -20.42
CA LEU A 9 -25.92 21.90 -19.97
C LEU A 9 -24.72 21.71 -20.92
N ALA A 10 -24.94 21.80 -22.24
CA ALA A 10 -23.89 21.76 -23.24
C ALA A 10 -22.95 22.97 -23.11
N ARG A 11 -23.48 24.19 -22.97
CA ARG A 11 -22.68 25.41 -22.77
C ARG A 11 -21.85 25.33 -21.48
N LEU A 12 -22.47 24.99 -20.35
CA LEU A 12 -21.78 24.82 -19.07
C LEU A 12 -20.71 23.74 -19.14
N SER A 13 -20.96 22.62 -19.84
CA SER A 13 -19.98 21.55 -20.02
C SER A 13 -18.81 21.95 -20.93
N SER A 14 -19.05 22.77 -21.97
CA SER A 14 -18.02 23.30 -22.87
C SER A 14 -17.12 24.41 -22.28
N LEU A 15 -17.56 25.05 -21.19
CA LEU A 15 -16.87 26.17 -20.54
C LEU A 15 -15.44 25.82 -20.08
N ASN A 16 -14.48 26.72 -20.26
CA ASN A 16 -13.15 26.65 -19.67
C ASN A 16 -12.76 27.98 -18.98
N GLU A 17 -11.58 28.05 -18.37
CA GLU A 17 -11.13 29.23 -17.61
C GLU A 17 -10.72 30.44 -18.48
N SER A 18 -10.77 30.35 -19.82
CA SER A 18 -10.46 31.50 -20.67
C SER A 18 -11.55 32.57 -20.59
N HIS A 19 -11.12 33.83 -20.52
CA HIS A 19 -12.00 34.99 -20.53
C HIS A 19 -13.01 34.93 -21.69
N ASP A 20 -12.57 34.55 -22.89
CA ASP A 20 -13.42 34.52 -24.08
C ASP A 20 -14.46 33.38 -24.04
N SER A 21 -14.12 32.24 -23.40
CA SER A 21 -15.09 31.16 -23.14
C SER A 21 -16.20 31.64 -22.19
N ILE A 22 -15.79 32.31 -21.11
CA ILE A 22 -16.68 32.85 -20.07
C ILE A 22 -17.55 33.97 -20.63
N ALA A 23 -16.98 34.93 -21.36
CA ALA A 23 -17.70 36.05 -21.98
C ALA A 23 -18.68 35.59 -23.07
N THR A 24 -18.30 34.61 -23.90
CA THR A 24 -19.20 34.05 -24.93
C THR A 24 -20.38 33.31 -24.29
N ALA A 25 -20.14 32.56 -23.21
CA ALA A 25 -21.19 31.88 -22.45
C ALA A 25 -22.10 32.88 -21.71
N SER A 26 -21.54 33.91 -21.08
CA SER A 26 -22.32 34.92 -20.33
C SER A 26 -23.22 35.73 -21.27
N GLN A 27 -22.74 36.13 -22.44
CA GLN A 27 -23.56 36.80 -23.46
C GLN A 27 -24.77 35.95 -23.91
N TRP A 28 -24.57 34.65 -24.13
CA TRP A 28 -25.65 33.74 -24.52
C TRP A 28 -26.67 33.52 -23.38
N ILE A 29 -26.20 33.42 -22.13
CA ILE A 29 -27.06 33.33 -20.94
C ILE A 29 -27.86 34.63 -20.74
N MET A 30 -27.20 35.79 -20.84
CA MET A 30 -27.81 37.11 -20.73
C MET A 30 -28.89 37.38 -21.78
N PHE A 31 -28.80 36.78 -22.98
CA PHE A 31 -29.85 36.83 -24.00
C PHE A 31 -31.13 36.10 -23.53
N HIS A 32 -30.98 34.98 -22.80
CA HIS A 32 -32.09 34.13 -22.34
C HIS A 32 -32.59 34.48 -20.92
N ARG A 33 -32.43 35.73 -20.47
CA ARG A 33 -32.78 36.19 -19.09
C ARG A 33 -34.19 35.86 -18.59
N ARG A 34 -35.15 35.58 -19.49
CA ARG A 34 -36.50 35.07 -19.12
C ARG A 34 -36.47 33.70 -18.43
N HIS A 35 -35.37 32.96 -18.54
CA HIS A 35 -35.15 31.67 -17.91
C HIS A 35 -34.02 31.73 -16.87
N ALA A 36 -33.80 32.89 -16.24
CA ALA A 36 -32.70 33.12 -15.30
C ALA A 36 -32.70 32.10 -14.15
N GLU A 37 -33.85 31.88 -13.52
CA GLU A 37 -34.04 30.90 -12.44
C GLU A 37 -33.72 29.47 -12.90
N ARG A 38 -34.29 29.02 -14.02
CA ARG A 38 -34.00 27.68 -14.57
C ARG A 38 -32.53 27.50 -14.91
N THR A 39 -31.89 28.54 -15.45
CA THR A 39 -30.45 28.56 -15.75
C THR A 39 -29.61 28.46 -14.47
N ALA A 40 -30.01 29.16 -13.41
CA ALA A 40 -29.35 29.14 -12.10
C ALA A 40 -29.47 27.76 -11.41
N GLN A 41 -30.63 27.11 -11.48
CA GLN A 41 -30.85 25.73 -11.01
C GLN A 41 -29.92 24.72 -11.73
N ILE A 42 -29.90 24.77 -13.08
CA ILE A 42 -29.06 23.88 -13.91
C ILE A 42 -27.57 24.13 -13.65
N TRP A 43 -27.18 25.39 -13.44
CA TRP A 43 -25.82 25.76 -13.05
C TRP A 43 -25.42 25.20 -11.68
N LEU A 44 -26.31 25.26 -10.68
CA LEU A 44 -26.05 24.71 -9.34
C LEU A 44 -25.85 23.19 -9.39
N GLN A 45 -26.72 22.48 -10.10
CA GLN A 45 -26.59 21.04 -10.31
C GLN A 45 -25.26 20.73 -11.00
N ARG A 46 -24.95 21.42 -12.10
CA ARG A 46 -23.70 21.17 -12.84
C ARG A 46 -22.44 21.51 -12.04
N LEU A 47 -22.50 22.47 -11.12
CA LEU A 47 -21.41 22.82 -10.21
C LEU A 47 -21.20 21.73 -9.14
N LYS A 48 -22.27 21.19 -8.56
CA LYS A 48 -22.18 20.02 -7.66
C LYS A 48 -21.49 18.85 -8.37
N ASP A 49 -21.93 18.54 -9.59
CA ASP A 49 -21.44 17.45 -10.45
C ASP A 49 -20.09 17.74 -11.18
N SER A 50 -19.30 18.71 -10.71
CA SER A 50 -18.05 19.15 -11.34
C SER A 50 -16.83 19.06 -10.42
N THR A 51 -15.64 18.88 -11.01
CA THR A 51 -14.33 18.95 -10.32
C THR A 51 -14.00 20.39 -9.91
N SER A 52 -13.09 20.57 -8.93
CA SER A 52 -12.74 21.89 -8.36
C SER A 52 -12.38 22.97 -9.39
N THR A 53 -11.50 22.67 -10.35
CA THR A 53 -11.15 23.56 -11.48
C THR A 53 -12.37 23.94 -12.34
N LYS A 54 -13.26 22.97 -12.58
CA LYS A 54 -14.50 23.19 -13.34
C LYS A 54 -15.53 24.00 -12.52
N ARG A 55 -15.59 23.82 -11.19
CA ARG A 55 -16.38 24.66 -10.28
C ARG A 55 -15.91 26.13 -10.32
N LEU A 56 -14.60 26.37 -10.31
CA LEU A 56 -14.04 27.72 -10.46
C LEU A 56 -14.48 28.39 -11.78
N SER A 57 -14.37 27.68 -12.90
CA SER A 57 -14.86 28.16 -14.22
C SER A 57 -16.35 28.55 -14.15
N LEU A 58 -17.18 27.71 -13.50
CA LEU A 58 -18.62 27.96 -13.34
C LEU A 58 -18.90 29.17 -12.43
N VAL A 59 -18.11 29.39 -11.37
CA VAL A 59 -18.22 30.58 -10.51
C VAL A 59 -17.82 31.86 -11.25
N TYR A 60 -16.77 31.84 -12.08
CA TYR A 60 -16.42 32.98 -12.93
C TYR A 60 -17.54 33.31 -13.94
N LEU A 61 -18.22 32.30 -14.50
CA LEU A 61 -19.40 32.52 -15.35
C LEU A 61 -20.57 33.14 -14.58
N ALA A 62 -20.87 32.67 -13.37
CA ALA A 62 -21.89 33.27 -12.52
C ALA A 62 -21.55 34.74 -12.19
N ASN A 63 -20.30 35.02 -11.85
CA ASN A 63 -19.79 36.37 -11.62
C ASN A 63 -19.97 37.30 -12.83
N GLU A 64 -19.58 36.84 -14.02
CA GLU A 64 -19.70 37.64 -15.24
C GLU A 64 -21.18 37.90 -15.59
N VAL A 65 -22.05 36.90 -15.40
CA VAL A 65 -23.50 37.05 -15.59
C VAL A 65 -24.11 38.01 -14.57
N THR A 66 -23.85 37.89 -13.26
CA THR A 66 -24.45 38.77 -12.25
C THR A 66 -23.94 40.21 -12.37
N GLN A 67 -22.66 40.42 -12.67
CA GLN A 67 -22.11 41.75 -12.94
C GLN A 67 -22.71 42.37 -14.20
N GLN A 68 -22.81 41.64 -15.32
CA GLN A 68 -23.48 42.17 -16.52
C GLN A 68 -24.99 42.39 -16.30
N SER A 69 -25.64 41.59 -15.47
CA SER A 69 -27.06 41.78 -15.11
C SER A 69 -27.26 43.09 -14.35
N LYS A 70 -26.47 43.34 -13.30
CA LYS A 70 -26.50 44.60 -12.54
C LYS A 70 -26.13 45.80 -13.40
N ALA A 71 -25.04 45.72 -14.18
CA ALA A 71 -24.56 46.81 -15.04
C ALA A 71 -25.53 47.20 -16.17
N ARG A 72 -26.43 46.29 -16.58
CA ARG A 72 -27.52 46.57 -17.54
C ARG A 72 -28.85 46.93 -16.88
N HIS A 73 -28.86 47.18 -15.56
CA HIS A 73 -30.07 47.42 -14.75
C HIS A 73 -31.16 46.35 -14.92
N ARG A 74 -30.75 45.08 -15.02
CA ARG A 74 -31.66 43.91 -15.05
C ARG A 74 -31.37 43.02 -13.83
N PRO A 75 -32.24 42.98 -12.82
CA PRO A 75 -31.97 42.19 -11.61
C PRO A 75 -32.19 40.69 -11.80
N ASP A 76 -32.75 40.25 -12.94
CA ASP A 76 -33.22 38.87 -13.18
C ASP A 76 -32.24 37.78 -12.72
N PHE A 77 -30.96 37.86 -13.12
CA PHE A 77 -29.94 36.89 -12.68
C PHE A 77 -29.44 37.14 -11.26
N VAL A 78 -29.35 38.38 -10.79
CA VAL A 78 -28.95 38.66 -9.39
C VAL A 78 -29.95 38.02 -8.42
N LEU A 79 -31.25 38.15 -8.70
CA LEU A 79 -32.33 37.51 -7.95
C LEU A 79 -32.32 35.98 -8.08
N ALA A 80 -32.09 35.43 -9.29
CA ALA A 80 -32.02 33.99 -9.51
C ALA A 80 -30.83 33.31 -8.82
N PHE A 81 -29.68 33.99 -8.72
CA PHE A 81 -28.50 33.48 -8.03
C PHE A 81 -28.54 33.71 -6.52
N ALA A 82 -29.17 34.78 -6.03
CA ALA A 82 -29.26 35.15 -4.61
C ALA A 82 -29.55 34.00 -3.62
N PRO A 83 -30.58 33.15 -3.81
CA PRO A 83 -30.89 32.08 -2.85
C PRO A 83 -29.92 30.90 -2.88
N ILE A 84 -29.19 30.69 -4.00
CA ILE A 84 -28.33 29.52 -4.21
C ILE A 84 -26.83 29.81 -4.08
N ILE A 85 -26.41 31.08 -4.23
CA ILE A 85 -24.99 31.41 -4.43
C ILE A 85 -24.13 31.09 -3.21
N ALA A 86 -24.65 31.26 -1.99
CA ALA A 86 -23.95 30.91 -0.74
C ALA A 86 -23.75 29.40 -0.58
N GLU A 87 -24.68 28.57 -1.04
CA GLU A 87 -24.49 27.11 -1.07
C GLU A 87 -23.51 26.70 -2.18
N ALA A 88 -23.65 27.29 -3.37
CA ALA A 88 -22.78 27.01 -4.50
C ALA A 88 -21.31 27.35 -4.21
N LEU A 89 -21.05 28.46 -3.52
CA LEU A 89 -19.71 28.85 -3.08
C LEU A 89 -19.17 27.89 -2.03
N ALA A 90 -19.96 27.49 -1.03
CA ALA A 90 -19.54 26.49 -0.06
C ALA A 90 -19.15 25.16 -0.75
N VAL A 91 -19.92 24.71 -1.75
CA VAL A 91 -19.60 23.51 -2.56
C VAL A 91 -18.39 23.72 -3.48
N ALA A 92 -18.18 24.92 -4.02
CA ALA A 92 -16.99 25.26 -4.80
C ALA A 92 -15.72 25.35 -3.93
N HIS A 93 -15.86 25.81 -2.69
CA HIS A 93 -14.76 26.01 -1.73
C HIS A 93 -14.36 24.71 -1.01
N LYS A 94 -15.34 23.84 -0.71
CA LYS A 94 -15.13 22.57 -0.02
C LYS A 94 -14.41 21.56 -0.91
N GLY A 95 -13.21 21.15 -0.49
CA GLY A 95 -12.34 20.25 -1.25
C GLY A 95 -11.54 20.92 -2.37
N ALA A 96 -11.51 22.25 -2.45
CA ALA A 96 -10.65 22.97 -3.40
C ALA A 96 -9.21 23.15 -2.87
N PRO A 97 -8.19 23.12 -3.76
CA PRO A 97 -6.81 23.55 -3.45
C PRO A 97 -6.76 25.01 -3.02
N ALA A 98 -5.77 25.39 -2.21
CA ALA A 98 -5.63 26.73 -1.65
C ALA A 98 -5.60 27.85 -2.71
N GLU A 99 -4.98 27.61 -3.87
CA GLU A 99 -4.96 28.56 -4.99
C GLU A 99 -6.37 28.83 -5.55
N ILE A 100 -7.21 27.80 -5.67
CA ILE A 100 -8.61 27.94 -6.10
C ILE A 100 -9.45 28.60 -5.01
N GLN A 101 -9.20 28.28 -3.74
CA GLN A 101 -9.85 28.93 -2.60
C GLN A 101 -9.58 30.45 -2.57
N GLY A 102 -8.32 30.87 -2.77
CA GLY A 102 -7.97 32.29 -2.90
C GLY A 102 -8.62 32.98 -4.10
N LYS A 103 -8.69 32.30 -5.26
CA LYS A 103 -9.42 32.79 -6.44
C LYS A 103 -10.92 32.96 -6.19
N LEU A 104 -11.55 32.04 -5.44
CA LEU A 104 -12.95 32.13 -5.04
C LEU A 104 -13.20 33.27 -4.06
N ARG A 105 -12.37 33.45 -3.02
CA ARG A 105 -12.49 34.58 -2.08
C ARG A 105 -12.41 35.92 -2.81
N ARG A 106 -11.50 36.06 -3.79
CA ARG A 106 -11.38 37.26 -4.62
C ARG A 106 -12.62 37.58 -5.47
N VAL A 107 -13.42 36.58 -5.86
CA VAL A 107 -14.72 36.81 -6.51
C VAL A 107 -15.74 37.35 -5.50
N VAL A 108 -15.73 36.84 -4.27
CA VAL A 108 -16.60 37.31 -3.17
C VAL A 108 -16.25 38.73 -2.74
N GLU A 109 -14.95 39.07 -2.67
CA GLU A 109 -14.45 40.44 -2.47
C GLU A 109 -14.97 41.38 -3.57
N VAL A 110 -14.83 41.01 -4.84
CA VAL A 110 -15.34 41.80 -5.98
C VAL A 110 -16.88 41.94 -5.96
N TRP A 111 -17.62 40.99 -5.39
CA TRP A 111 -19.05 41.13 -5.15
C TRP A 111 -19.39 42.06 -3.98
N ALA A 112 -18.56 42.12 -2.92
CA ALA A 112 -18.70 43.10 -1.84
C ALA A 112 -18.40 44.52 -2.34
N ASP A 113 -17.23 44.74 -2.97
CA ASP A 113 -16.78 46.05 -3.49
C ASP A 113 -17.78 46.67 -4.47
N ARG A 114 -18.43 45.85 -5.28
CA ARG A 114 -19.43 46.27 -6.28
C ARG A 114 -20.88 46.15 -5.77
N ALA A 115 -21.06 45.75 -4.51
CA ALA A 115 -22.34 45.46 -3.84
C ALA A 115 -23.30 44.63 -4.72
N ILE A 116 -22.81 43.56 -5.34
CA ILE A 116 -23.57 42.79 -6.35
C ILE A 116 -24.77 42.07 -5.72
N PHE A 117 -24.61 41.60 -4.48
CA PHE A 117 -25.67 41.01 -3.67
C PHE A 117 -25.96 41.89 -2.44
N GLU A 118 -27.15 41.75 -1.86
CA GLU A 118 -27.53 42.45 -0.62
C GLU A 118 -26.63 42.05 0.57
N PRO A 119 -26.39 42.94 1.55
CA PRO A 119 -25.49 42.67 2.68
C PRO A 119 -25.82 41.38 3.45
N GLY A 120 -27.10 41.03 3.60
CA GLY A 120 -27.53 39.78 4.24
C GLY A 120 -27.14 38.52 3.44
N ILE A 121 -27.13 38.60 2.10
CA ILE A 121 -26.65 37.52 1.23
C ILE A 121 -25.12 37.46 1.30
N GLN A 122 -24.44 38.60 1.28
CA GLN A 122 -22.98 38.65 1.41
C GLN A 122 -22.51 38.06 2.76
N ALA A 123 -23.21 38.36 3.85
CA ALA A 123 -22.97 37.74 5.16
C ALA A 123 -23.25 36.23 5.16
N ALA A 124 -24.32 35.78 4.46
CA ALA A 124 -24.62 34.35 4.32
C ALA A 124 -23.59 33.61 3.46
N ILE A 125 -23.02 34.25 2.43
CA ILE A 125 -21.89 33.73 1.65
C ILE A 125 -20.67 33.53 2.55
N GLU A 126 -20.27 34.57 3.28
CA GLU A 126 -19.08 34.55 4.12
C GLU A 126 -19.23 33.53 5.26
N ALA A 127 -20.38 33.49 5.95
CA ALA A 127 -20.67 32.47 6.97
C ALA A 127 -20.64 31.05 6.40
N ARG A 128 -21.27 30.79 5.24
CA ARG A 128 -21.24 29.47 4.58
C ARG A 128 -19.84 29.07 4.12
N MET A 129 -18.98 30.02 3.77
CA MET A 129 -17.58 29.77 3.43
C MET A 129 -16.72 29.51 4.66
N GLN A 130 -16.89 30.27 5.74
CA GLN A 130 -16.21 30.04 7.02
C GLN A 130 -16.62 28.71 7.66
N ASP A 131 -17.90 28.32 7.57
CA ASP A 131 -18.34 27.00 8.01
C ASP A 131 -17.83 25.87 7.09
N ALA A 132 -17.60 26.14 5.80
CA ALA A 132 -16.90 25.22 4.91
C ALA A 132 -15.40 25.09 5.27
N GLU A 133 -14.75 26.17 5.72
CA GLU A 133 -13.37 26.18 6.24
C GLU A 133 -13.26 25.49 7.61
N ARG A 134 -14.21 25.68 8.52
CA ARG A 134 -14.34 24.89 9.76
C ARG A 134 -14.58 23.41 9.46
N SER A 135 -15.35 23.09 8.41
CA SER A 135 -15.46 21.71 7.91
C SER A 135 -14.19 21.19 7.21
N LYS A 136 -13.09 21.97 7.23
CA LYS A 136 -11.75 21.64 6.73
C LYS A 136 -10.68 21.67 7.84
N SER A 137 -11.01 22.07 9.08
CA SER A 137 -10.15 21.79 10.24
C SER A 137 -10.27 20.34 10.72
N ALA A 138 -11.36 19.65 10.37
CA ALA A 138 -11.37 18.19 10.29
C ALA A 138 -10.50 17.74 9.09
N PRO A 139 -9.43 16.96 9.30
CA PRO A 139 -8.38 16.80 8.29
C PRO A 139 -8.78 15.90 7.13
N LYS A 140 -8.52 16.37 5.90
CA LYS A 140 -8.30 15.50 4.73
C LYS A 140 -7.12 15.99 3.90
N SER A 141 -6.14 15.11 3.76
CA SER A 141 -4.93 15.33 2.95
C SER A 141 -5.25 15.61 1.48
N ASN A 142 -4.41 16.43 0.84
CA ASN A 142 -3.95 16.19 -0.52
C ASN A 142 -2.68 17.01 -0.80
N PHE A 143 -1.59 16.33 -1.15
CA PHE A 143 -0.30 16.92 -1.49
C PHE A 143 -0.32 17.67 -2.85
N GLY A 144 0.57 18.65 -3.05
CA GLY A 144 0.53 19.50 -4.25
C GLY A 144 1.69 20.49 -4.45
N SER A 145 2.92 19.98 -4.58
CA SER A 145 4.12 20.63 -5.17
C SER A 145 4.64 21.98 -4.61
N HIS A 146 5.79 21.88 -3.93
CA HIS A 146 6.95 22.79 -3.93
C HIS A 146 6.89 24.23 -3.34
N ALA A 147 7.56 24.33 -2.18
CA ALA A 147 8.38 25.44 -1.68
C ALA A 147 7.70 26.69 -1.08
N SER A 148 8.22 27.08 0.10
CA SER A 148 7.92 28.31 0.85
C SER A 148 6.44 28.67 1.04
N ASN A 149 5.72 27.82 1.78
CA ASN A 149 4.68 28.28 2.70
C ASN A 149 4.63 27.34 3.92
N VAL A 150 5.38 27.70 4.96
CA VAL A 150 5.27 27.06 6.27
C VAL A 150 3.92 27.48 6.88
N PRO A 151 3.07 26.57 7.38
CA PRO A 151 1.86 26.93 8.12
C PRO A 151 2.16 27.92 9.25
N ALA A 152 1.28 28.87 9.51
CA ALA A 152 1.54 29.97 10.44
C ALA A 152 1.96 29.47 11.85
N ASP A 153 1.33 28.38 12.31
CA ASP A 153 1.58 27.74 13.60
C ASP A 153 2.95 27.06 13.69
N LEU A 154 3.54 26.68 12.55
CA LEU A 154 4.87 26.09 12.43
C LEU A 154 5.97 27.12 12.13
N ALA A 155 5.62 28.39 11.86
CA ALA A 155 6.59 29.43 11.52
C ALA A 155 7.58 29.71 12.67
N GLY A 156 7.09 29.71 13.93
CA GLY A 156 7.95 29.81 15.11
C GLY A 156 8.90 28.62 15.26
N LEU A 157 8.38 27.41 15.05
CA LEU A 157 9.15 26.16 15.13
C LEU A 157 10.32 26.13 14.12
N VAL A 158 10.09 26.58 12.87
CA VAL A 158 11.13 26.65 11.84
C VAL A 158 12.24 27.64 12.22
N VAL A 159 11.91 28.78 12.86
CA VAL A 159 12.92 29.73 13.35
C VAL A 159 13.79 29.10 14.45
N HIS A 160 13.19 28.37 15.39
CA HIS A 160 13.94 27.68 16.44
C HIS A 160 14.80 26.53 15.88
N SER A 161 14.29 25.77 14.90
CA SER A 161 15.04 24.70 14.23
C SER A 161 16.27 25.24 13.48
N GLN A 162 16.11 26.27 12.67
CA GLN A 162 17.24 26.92 11.96
C GLN A 162 18.29 27.52 12.91
N ASN A 163 17.91 27.92 14.13
CA ASN A 163 18.84 28.41 15.13
C ASN A 163 19.56 27.26 15.87
N LEU A 164 18.94 26.09 15.98
CA LEU A 164 19.61 24.85 16.41
C LEU A 164 20.64 24.38 15.36
N GLU A 165 20.31 24.41 14.07
CA GLU A 165 21.27 24.06 13.01
C GLU A 165 22.54 24.92 13.08
N LYS A 166 22.39 26.25 13.16
CA LYS A 166 23.48 27.23 13.25
C LYS A 166 24.39 27.02 14.46
N THR A 167 23.84 26.58 15.60
CA THR A 167 24.63 26.29 16.82
C THR A 167 25.23 24.88 16.83
N SER A 168 24.63 23.93 16.11
CA SER A 168 25.03 22.52 16.12
C SER A 168 26.42 22.26 15.55
N LEU A 169 26.80 22.92 14.45
CA LEU A 169 28.07 22.67 13.76
C LEU A 169 29.27 23.23 14.53
N PRO A 170 29.28 24.50 15.00
CA PRO A 170 30.36 25.02 15.84
C PRO A 170 30.55 24.25 17.15
N THR A 171 29.47 23.74 17.75
CA THR A 171 29.53 22.92 18.97
C THR A 171 30.33 21.64 18.75
N LYS A 172 30.09 20.92 17.65
CA LYS A 172 30.84 19.70 17.30
C LYS A 172 32.32 19.99 17.06
N THR A 173 32.66 21.08 16.38
CA THR A 173 34.05 21.49 16.13
C THR A 173 34.77 21.90 17.42
N SER A 174 34.09 22.62 18.32
CA SER A 174 34.69 23.07 19.58
C SER A 174 34.95 21.92 20.54
N LEU A 175 33.99 20.99 20.69
CA LEU A 175 34.15 19.75 21.46
C LEU A 175 35.33 18.93 20.93
N GLY A 176 35.32 18.55 19.64
CA GLY A 176 36.39 17.73 19.06
C GLY A 176 37.78 18.38 19.07
N THR A 177 37.87 19.71 19.25
CA THR A 177 39.15 20.40 19.49
C THR A 177 39.59 20.29 20.96
N ALA A 178 38.65 20.47 21.90
CA ALA A 178 38.91 20.33 23.33
C ALA A 178 39.26 18.88 23.71
N ASP A 179 38.54 17.89 23.19
CA ASP A 179 38.78 16.45 23.41
C ASP A 179 40.19 16.06 22.92
N GLN A 180 40.56 16.47 21.69
CA GLN A 180 41.89 16.20 21.15
C GLN A 180 43.02 16.87 21.96
N ASP A 181 42.81 18.08 22.48
CA ASP A 181 43.83 18.75 23.32
C ASP A 181 43.87 18.18 24.75
N TRP A 182 42.77 17.61 25.24
CA TRP A 182 42.70 16.88 26.50
C TRP A 182 43.49 15.57 26.42
N ASP A 183 43.26 14.76 25.38
CA ASP A 183 43.94 13.48 25.17
C ASP A 183 45.46 13.64 25.03
N LYS A 184 45.91 14.64 24.26
CA LYS A 184 47.34 15.01 24.10
C LYS A 184 48.04 15.41 25.41
N LEU A 185 47.30 15.65 26.48
CA LEU A 185 47.80 16.01 27.81
C LEU A 185 47.64 14.90 28.86
N HIS A 186 46.85 13.87 28.58
CA HIS A 186 46.55 12.76 29.51
C HIS A 186 46.99 11.37 29.01
N ASP A 187 47.53 11.25 27.79
CA ASP A 187 48.17 10.04 27.28
C ASP A 187 49.32 9.58 28.22
N PRO A 188 49.21 8.40 28.88
CA PRO A 188 50.22 7.92 29.82
C PRO A 188 51.51 7.41 29.15
N SER A 189 51.56 7.35 27.82
CA SER A 189 52.76 6.98 27.04
C SER A 189 53.61 8.18 26.60
N ALA A 190 53.11 9.41 26.75
CA ALA A 190 53.78 10.61 26.29
C ALA A 190 54.91 11.08 27.24
N ALA A 191 56.08 11.40 26.67
CA ALA A 191 57.20 11.95 27.44
C ALA A 191 56.87 13.34 28.02
N THR A 192 57.12 13.54 29.31
CA THR A 192 56.76 14.76 30.05
C THR A 192 57.52 15.99 29.52
N PRO A 193 56.83 17.03 29.00
CA PRO A 193 57.49 18.21 28.46
C PRO A 193 57.99 19.14 29.58
N SER A 194 59.00 19.96 29.27
CA SER A 194 59.53 20.95 30.22
C SER A 194 58.44 21.85 30.82
N ALA A 195 58.58 22.20 32.11
CA ALA A 195 57.54 22.89 32.88
C ALA A 195 56.93 24.14 32.21
N PRO A 196 57.69 25.04 31.53
CA PRO A 196 57.10 26.19 30.82
C PRO A 196 56.19 25.77 29.66
N VAL A 197 56.57 24.71 28.94
CA VAL A 197 55.78 24.16 27.82
C VAL A 197 54.54 23.43 28.33
N TYR A 198 54.65 22.70 29.46
CA TYR A 198 53.50 22.08 30.10
C TYR A 198 52.47 23.12 30.58
N ALA A 199 52.93 24.17 31.26
CA ALA A 199 52.07 25.28 31.68
C ALA A 199 51.42 26.02 30.47
N ALA A 200 52.14 26.20 29.37
CA ALA A 200 51.58 26.78 28.15
C ALA A 200 50.50 25.87 27.52
N ARG A 201 50.70 24.55 27.49
CA ARG A 201 49.70 23.59 27.00
C ARG A 201 48.45 23.56 27.86
N LEU A 202 48.58 23.56 29.19
CA LEU A 202 47.44 23.64 30.12
C LEU A 202 46.62 24.93 29.92
N ASN A 203 47.27 26.07 29.70
CA ASN A 203 46.57 27.33 29.36
C ASN A 203 45.90 27.31 27.97
N GLY A 204 46.40 26.49 27.04
CA GLY A 204 45.73 26.19 25.77
C GLY A 204 44.46 25.36 25.99
N LEU A 205 44.58 24.25 26.73
CA LEU A 205 43.49 23.35 27.07
C LEU A 205 42.34 24.05 27.82
N LEU A 206 42.66 24.89 28.81
CA LEU A 206 41.64 25.70 29.51
C LEU A 206 40.86 26.63 28.56
N ARG A 207 41.49 27.08 27.46
CA ARG A 207 40.84 27.94 26.45
C ARG A 207 39.97 27.13 25.48
N SER A 208 40.40 25.94 25.05
CA SER A 208 39.58 25.09 24.19
C SER A 208 38.38 24.51 24.96
N LEU A 209 38.57 24.10 26.23
CA LEU A 209 37.48 23.69 27.13
C LEU A 209 36.45 24.81 27.34
N ALA A 210 36.87 26.03 27.68
CA ALA A 210 35.95 27.16 27.84
C ALA A 210 35.19 27.52 26.54
N SER A 211 35.84 27.35 25.38
CA SER A 211 35.18 27.54 24.08
C SER A 211 34.16 26.42 23.77
N ALA A 212 34.42 25.18 24.19
CA ALA A 212 33.50 24.06 24.05
C ALA A 212 32.31 24.20 25.00
N GLU A 213 32.54 24.58 26.26
CA GLU A 213 31.51 24.84 27.27
C GLU A 213 30.51 25.91 26.79
N GLY A 214 31.00 27.04 26.28
CA GLY A 214 30.15 28.11 25.73
C GLY A 214 29.30 27.64 24.54
N ALA A 215 29.89 26.90 23.59
CA ALA A 215 29.16 26.39 22.43
C ALA A 215 28.09 25.34 22.83
N VAL A 216 28.40 24.46 23.79
CA VAL A 216 27.45 23.51 24.36
C VAL A 216 26.30 24.24 25.08
N ALA A 217 26.59 25.30 25.84
CA ALA A 217 25.57 26.09 26.53
C ALA A 217 24.57 26.75 25.56
N ASP A 218 25.05 27.35 24.45
CA ASP A 218 24.19 27.94 23.43
C ASP A 218 23.38 26.87 22.66
N SER A 219 23.97 25.71 22.38
CA SER A 219 23.27 24.55 21.79
C SER A 219 22.15 24.02 22.70
N VAL A 220 22.41 23.89 24.01
CA VAL A 220 21.40 23.51 25.01
C VAL A 220 20.28 24.56 25.10
N LYS A 221 20.62 25.85 25.05
CA LYS A 221 19.66 26.96 25.04
C LYS A 221 18.77 26.94 23.79
N ALA A 222 19.34 26.69 22.61
CA ALA A 222 18.58 26.55 21.37
C ALA A 222 17.62 25.34 21.43
N ARG A 223 18.07 24.19 21.94
CA ARG A 223 17.23 22.99 22.14
C ARG A 223 16.06 23.24 23.10
N ARG A 224 16.29 23.90 24.24
CA ARG A 224 15.23 24.24 25.20
C ARG A 224 14.16 25.15 24.59
N ALA A 225 14.56 26.13 23.78
CA ALA A 225 13.61 27.00 23.09
C ALA A 225 12.77 26.25 22.04
N LEU A 226 13.38 25.31 21.30
CA LEU A 226 12.68 24.46 20.33
C LEU A 226 11.65 23.55 21.02
N ILE A 227 12.03 22.92 22.15
CA ILE A 227 11.14 22.04 22.93
C ILE A 227 9.92 22.81 23.46
N SER A 228 10.11 24.02 23.99
CA SER A 228 9.01 24.82 24.55
C SER A 228 7.93 25.20 23.51
N GLU A 229 8.30 25.44 22.25
CA GLU A 229 7.33 25.73 21.19
C GLU A 229 6.65 24.45 20.66
N LEU A 230 7.32 23.29 20.71
CA LEU A 230 6.70 21.96 20.48
C LEU A 230 5.66 21.61 21.54
N GLU A 231 5.99 21.78 22.84
CA GLU A 231 5.09 21.53 23.96
C GLU A 231 3.81 22.37 23.87
N LYS A 232 3.96 23.64 23.46
CA LYS A 232 2.85 24.56 23.19
C LYS A 232 1.96 24.07 22.05
N LEU A 233 2.54 23.71 20.90
CA LEU A 233 1.78 23.16 19.76
C LEU A 233 1.07 21.85 20.11
N LEU A 234 1.73 20.96 20.85
CA LEU A 234 1.15 19.73 21.40
C LEU A 234 -0.06 20.03 22.30
N SER A 235 0.07 21.02 23.19
CA SER A 235 -1.02 21.42 24.10
C SER A 235 -2.26 21.95 23.37
N THR A 236 -2.07 22.70 22.27
CA THR A 236 -3.16 23.19 21.43
C THR A 236 -3.89 22.05 20.72
N ASN A 237 -3.16 21.10 20.14
CA ASN A 237 -3.77 19.95 19.47
C ASN A 237 -4.51 19.03 20.45
N ARG A 238 -3.96 18.79 21.64
CA ARG A 238 -4.66 18.04 22.71
C ARG A 238 -5.97 18.68 23.16
N ALA A 239 -6.04 20.03 23.18
CA ALA A 239 -7.27 20.74 23.50
C ALA A 239 -8.35 20.60 22.41
N VAL A 240 -7.96 20.58 21.13
CA VAL A 240 -8.87 20.35 20.00
C VAL A 240 -9.34 18.88 19.98
N LEU A 241 -8.44 17.92 20.16
CA LEU A 241 -8.76 16.49 20.21
C LEU A 241 -9.85 16.18 21.24
N ALA A 242 -9.71 16.67 22.48
CA ALA A 242 -10.71 16.49 23.53
C ALA A 242 -12.09 17.08 23.17
N GLN A 243 -12.13 18.16 22.38
CA GLN A 243 -13.37 18.76 21.88
C GLN A 243 -14.02 17.90 20.78
N GLU A 244 -13.23 17.23 19.94
CA GLU A 244 -13.73 16.33 18.89
C GLU A 244 -14.20 14.98 19.45
N GLU A 245 -13.50 14.43 20.46
CA GLU A 245 -13.95 13.24 21.21
C GLU A 245 -15.31 13.45 21.91
N GLN A 246 -15.53 14.66 22.46
CA GLN A 246 -16.82 15.04 23.05
C GLN A 246 -17.94 15.12 21.99
N GLN A 247 -17.62 15.51 20.75
CA GLN A 247 -18.58 15.49 19.64
C GLN A 247 -18.85 14.06 19.15
N LEU A 248 -17.82 13.23 19.03
CA LEU A 248 -17.94 11.82 18.59
C LEU A 248 -18.80 10.99 19.55
N THR A 249 -18.60 11.13 20.86
CA THR A 249 -19.44 10.49 21.89
C THR A 249 -20.89 10.97 21.82
N THR A 250 -21.12 12.28 21.66
CA THR A 250 -22.47 12.87 21.47
C THR A 250 -23.18 12.33 20.23
N LEU A 251 -22.47 12.20 19.10
CA LEU A 251 -23.02 11.64 17.85
C LEU A 251 -23.32 10.14 17.97
N THR A 252 -22.45 9.40 18.67
CA THR A 252 -22.61 7.95 18.88
C THR A 252 -23.84 7.65 19.74
N SER A 253 -24.06 8.41 20.81
CA SER A 253 -25.26 8.30 21.65
C SER A 253 -26.57 8.55 20.88
N ARG A 254 -26.59 9.57 20.01
CA ARG A 254 -27.73 9.84 19.12
C ARG A 254 -27.98 8.73 18.09
N LYS A 255 -26.91 8.10 17.60
CA LYS A 255 -27.01 6.94 16.70
C LYS A 255 -27.69 5.77 17.41
N THR A 256 -27.24 5.39 18.60
CA THR A 256 -27.80 4.25 19.35
C THR A 256 -29.27 4.49 19.74
N GLU A 257 -29.63 5.71 20.16
CA GLU A 257 -31.04 6.07 20.44
C GLU A 257 -31.93 5.93 19.19
N THR A 258 -31.40 6.23 18.00
CA THR A 258 -32.12 6.12 16.73
C THR A 258 -32.26 4.66 16.28
N GLU A 259 -31.22 3.84 16.45
CA GLU A 259 -31.25 2.40 16.13
C GLU A 259 -32.18 1.62 17.08
N GLU A 260 -32.25 2.00 18.37
CA GLU A 260 -33.16 1.40 19.33
C GLU A 260 -34.63 1.67 18.98
N LYS A 261 -35.01 2.93 18.70
CA LYS A 261 -36.35 3.28 18.22
C LYS A 261 -36.73 2.58 16.91
N ARG A 262 -35.77 2.38 16.00
CA ARG A 262 -35.98 1.59 14.77
C ARG A 262 -36.39 0.16 15.10
N ARG A 263 -35.70 -0.46 16.07
CA ARG A 263 -35.96 -1.83 16.54
C ARG A 263 -37.29 -1.94 17.30
N GLU A 264 -37.71 -0.91 18.02
CA GLU A 264 -39.06 -0.88 18.64
C GLU A 264 -40.17 -0.91 17.59
N VAL A 265 -40.04 -0.12 16.52
CA VAL A 265 -40.99 -0.11 15.38
C VAL A 265 -41.01 -1.46 14.66
N GLU A 266 -39.84 -2.05 14.38
CA GLU A 266 -39.73 -3.40 13.79
C GLU A 266 -40.43 -4.47 14.66
N ASN A 267 -40.26 -4.42 15.98
CA ASN A 267 -40.92 -5.34 16.91
C ASN A 267 -42.43 -5.11 17.06
N ALA A 268 -42.91 -3.87 16.87
CA ALA A 268 -44.34 -3.58 16.86
C ALA A 268 -45.04 -4.24 15.64
N ILE A 269 -44.40 -4.17 14.46
CA ILE A 269 -44.89 -4.79 13.22
C ILE A 269 -44.91 -6.33 13.33
N MET A 270 -43.91 -6.93 13.98
CA MET A 270 -43.86 -8.38 14.21
C MET A 270 -45.01 -8.91 15.08
N ARG A 271 -45.64 -8.08 15.93
CA ARG A 271 -46.72 -8.51 16.85
C ARG A 271 -48.11 -8.59 16.22
N THR A 272 -48.31 -8.11 14.99
CA THR A 272 -49.63 -8.01 14.35
C THR A 272 -49.97 -9.12 13.35
N LEU A 273 -49.21 -10.21 13.31
CA LEU A 273 -49.42 -11.34 12.38
C LEU A 273 -49.83 -12.63 13.12
N PRO A 274 -50.98 -13.26 12.79
CA PRO A 274 -51.42 -14.52 13.41
C PRO A 274 -50.78 -15.75 12.75
N SER A 275 -50.37 -16.71 13.58
CA SER A 275 -49.81 -18.01 13.16
C SER A 275 -50.88 -19.11 13.05
N GLN A 276 -50.82 -19.95 12.01
CA GLN A 276 -51.61 -21.19 11.94
C GLN A 276 -50.74 -22.45 12.09
N GLU A 277 -51.37 -23.53 12.55
CA GLU A 277 -50.73 -24.70 13.13
C GLU A 277 -50.50 -25.85 12.12
N SER A 278 -49.53 -26.71 12.42
CA SER A 278 -49.24 -27.93 11.64
C SER A 278 -49.77 -29.19 12.32
N SER A 279 -50.67 -29.91 11.65
CA SER A 279 -51.04 -31.30 11.96
C SER A 279 -51.11 -32.13 10.67
N GLY A 280 -50.90 -33.45 10.74
CA GLY A 280 -50.67 -34.31 9.55
C GLY A 280 -51.55 -35.57 9.51
N VAL A 281 -50.97 -36.69 9.02
CA VAL A 281 -51.45 -38.11 9.05
C VAL A 281 -51.84 -38.73 7.67
N LEU A 282 -50.99 -39.69 7.23
CA LEU A 282 -51.22 -40.91 6.39
C LEU A 282 -51.65 -40.86 4.89
N ARG A 283 -50.86 -41.61 4.07
CA ARG A 283 -51.18 -42.69 3.07
C ARG A 283 -52.39 -42.56 2.10
N ASP A 284 -52.37 -43.07 0.86
CA ASP A 284 -51.46 -43.99 0.12
C ASP A 284 -51.08 -43.42 -1.29
N GLY A 285 -50.23 -44.10 -2.09
CA GLY A 285 -49.78 -43.67 -3.44
C GLY A 285 -50.50 -44.36 -4.62
N PRO A 286 -49.92 -44.46 -5.85
CA PRO A 286 -48.59 -44.00 -6.29
C PRO A 286 -48.53 -43.27 -7.67
N THR A 287 -47.35 -42.69 -7.98
CA THR A 287 -46.79 -42.39 -9.34
C THR A 287 -47.65 -41.64 -10.39
N GLN A 288 -47.34 -40.35 -10.63
CA GLN A 288 -46.83 -39.85 -11.93
C GLN A 288 -46.25 -38.43 -11.82
N SER A 289 -45.58 -37.95 -12.87
CA SER A 289 -44.79 -36.69 -12.91
C SER A 289 -45.59 -35.50 -13.50
N PRO A 290 -45.19 -34.23 -13.25
CA PRO A 290 -46.16 -33.13 -13.14
C PRO A 290 -46.33 -32.22 -14.37
N GLY A 291 -47.46 -31.51 -14.37
CA GLY A 291 -47.72 -30.26 -15.11
C GLY A 291 -49.22 -30.01 -15.30
N PRO A 292 -49.69 -28.78 -15.58
CA PRO A 292 -48.99 -27.48 -15.52
C PRO A 292 -49.53 -26.56 -14.39
N GLU A 293 -48.85 -25.44 -14.15
CA GLU A 293 -49.27 -24.38 -13.21
C GLU A 293 -49.78 -23.14 -13.98
N PRO A 294 -51.01 -22.63 -13.71
CA PRO A 294 -51.46 -21.33 -14.18
C PRO A 294 -51.10 -20.20 -13.20
N GLU A 295 -50.86 -18.99 -13.73
CA GLU A 295 -50.14 -17.92 -13.03
C GLU A 295 -50.90 -17.13 -11.95
N ARG A 296 -50.10 -16.35 -11.21
CA ARG A 296 -50.45 -15.34 -10.20
C ARG A 296 -51.31 -14.18 -10.78
N PRO A 297 -52.29 -13.64 -10.02
CA PRO A 297 -52.92 -12.34 -10.30
C PRO A 297 -52.03 -11.13 -9.97
N GLU A 298 -52.25 -10.02 -10.67
CA GLU A 298 -51.46 -8.78 -10.58
C GLU A 298 -51.60 -8.05 -9.23
N VAL A 299 -50.59 -7.23 -8.91
CA VAL A 299 -50.67 -6.17 -7.89
C VAL A 299 -50.04 -4.92 -8.49
N GLU A 300 -50.87 -3.96 -8.91
CA GLU A 300 -50.43 -2.64 -9.35
C GLU A 300 -50.50 -1.62 -8.20
N GLU A 301 -49.53 -0.70 -8.22
CA GLU A 301 -49.28 0.49 -7.40
C GLU A 301 -50.16 0.85 -6.19
N LEU A 302 -49.49 1.25 -5.10
CA LEU A 302 -49.99 2.34 -4.25
C LEU A 302 -48.83 3.11 -3.58
N THR A 303 -48.56 4.32 -4.08
CA THR A 303 -47.66 5.29 -3.43
C THR A 303 -48.49 6.23 -2.55
N PRO A 304 -48.11 6.51 -1.29
CA PRO A 304 -48.87 7.42 -0.43
C PRO A 304 -48.65 8.91 -0.81
N PRO A 305 -49.69 9.76 -0.70
CA PRO A 305 -49.61 11.20 -1.02
C PRO A 305 -49.01 12.05 0.13
N PRO A 306 -48.58 13.29 -0.16
CA PRO A 306 -48.16 14.26 0.86
C PRO A 306 -49.36 14.86 1.64
N PRO A 307 -49.15 15.47 2.83
CA PRO A 307 -50.22 15.93 3.71
C PRO A 307 -50.72 17.35 3.43
N ASP A 308 -52.03 17.55 3.61
CA ASP A 308 -52.71 18.86 3.62
C ASP A 308 -52.60 19.59 4.97
N CYS A 309 -52.78 20.92 4.96
CA CYS A 309 -52.97 21.74 6.16
C CYS A 309 -53.99 22.88 5.93
N HIS A 310 -55.24 22.64 6.33
CA HIS A 310 -56.26 23.59 6.81
C HIS A 310 -56.59 24.89 6.03
N GLU A 311 -57.82 24.98 5.54
CA GLU A 311 -58.52 26.26 5.34
C GLU A 311 -59.12 26.82 6.64
N ALA A 312 -59.17 28.16 6.77
CA ALA A 312 -60.16 28.88 7.58
C ALA A 312 -60.27 30.37 7.20
N GLY A 313 -61.49 30.85 6.89
CA GLY A 313 -61.89 32.26 7.13
C GLY A 313 -61.97 33.27 5.96
N LEU A 314 -63.17 33.37 5.35
CA LEU A 314 -63.93 34.61 5.01
C LEU A 314 -63.19 35.91 4.56
N GLY A 315 -63.50 36.47 3.38
CA GLY A 315 -62.88 37.76 2.97
C GLY A 315 -63.29 38.56 1.71
N ILE A 316 -64.57 38.60 1.30
CA ILE A 316 -65.30 39.77 0.66
C ILE A 316 -64.73 40.54 -0.59
N THR A 317 -65.64 40.89 -1.53
CA THR A 317 -65.62 41.90 -2.64
C THR A 317 -64.89 41.68 -3.99
N ASP A 318 -65.65 41.97 -5.05
CA ASP A 318 -65.37 42.61 -6.36
C ASP A 318 -64.23 42.14 -7.30
N GLY A 319 -64.36 42.22 -8.64
CA GLY A 319 -65.52 42.62 -9.46
C GLY A 319 -65.16 42.86 -10.95
N GLN A 320 -66.18 42.84 -11.83
CA GLN A 320 -66.16 43.06 -13.30
C GLN A 320 -65.54 41.91 -14.14
N SER A 321 -66.12 41.33 -15.21
CA SER A 321 -67.20 41.63 -16.20
C SER A 321 -66.73 42.09 -17.60
N ILE A 322 -67.52 41.73 -18.63
CA ILE A 322 -67.37 42.07 -20.07
C ILE A 322 -66.23 41.29 -20.81
N GLY A 323 -66.42 40.75 -22.03
CA GLY A 323 -67.67 40.50 -22.75
C GLY A 323 -67.56 40.40 -24.29
N THR A 324 -68.14 39.32 -24.85
CA THR A 324 -68.87 39.24 -26.16
C THR A 324 -68.18 39.49 -27.51
N SER A 325 -68.81 38.92 -28.54
CA SER A 325 -68.59 39.03 -30.00
C SER A 325 -67.33 38.37 -30.58
N ASP A 326 -67.33 37.56 -31.66
CA ASP A 326 -68.23 37.22 -32.79
C ASP A 326 -67.66 37.68 -34.16
N ILE A 327 -68.09 36.97 -35.22
CA ILE A 327 -67.89 37.27 -36.66
C ILE A 327 -66.46 37.03 -37.23
N SER A 328 -66.26 36.46 -38.44
CA SER A 328 -66.96 35.37 -39.14
C SER A 328 -66.25 34.97 -40.47
N LEU A 329 -66.61 33.79 -41.00
CA LEU A 329 -66.68 33.41 -42.43
C LEU A 329 -65.42 33.28 -43.35
N ARG A 330 -65.27 32.04 -43.87
CA ARG A 330 -64.94 31.64 -45.28
C ARG A 330 -63.49 31.81 -45.79
N GLN A 331 -63.00 31.04 -46.78
CA GLN A 331 -63.49 29.89 -47.59
C GLN A 331 -62.27 28.95 -47.83
N ALA A 332 -62.26 27.60 -47.85
CA ALA A 332 -63.17 26.49 -48.15
C ALA A 332 -62.93 25.81 -49.53
N THR A 333 -62.58 24.52 -49.51
CA THR A 333 -62.77 23.43 -50.52
C THR A 333 -62.33 22.11 -49.84
N THR A 334 -63.21 21.14 -49.53
CA THR A 334 -63.70 20.01 -50.37
C THR A 334 -62.59 19.08 -50.90
N THR A 335 -62.60 17.75 -50.70
CA THR A 335 -63.55 16.84 -50.01
C THR A 335 -62.76 15.58 -49.50
N GLU A 336 -63.23 14.35 -49.20
CA GLU A 336 -64.49 13.60 -49.43
C GLU A 336 -64.71 12.47 -48.39
N SER A 337 -65.47 11.41 -48.69
CA SER A 337 -65.66 10.17 -47.90
C SER A 337 -65.99 9.00 -48.86
N PRO A 338 -65.98 7.68 -48.48
CA PRO A 338 -66.97 7.09 -47.57
C PRO A 338 -66.50 5.87 -46.71
N ARG A 339 -67.39 5.39 -45.83
CA ARG A 339 -67.43 4.00 -45.32
C ARG A 339 -68.52 3.20 -46.05
N PRO A 340 -68.51 1.87 -45.93
CA PRO A 340 -69.77 1.18 -45.62
C PRO A 340 -69.67 0.24 -44.40
N SER A 341 -70.82 -0.25 -43.95
CA SER A 341 -71.03 -1.13 -42.79
C SER A 341 -71.64 -2.48 -43.21
N LEU A 342 -71.68 -3.49 -42.32
CA LEU A 342 -72.93 -4.20 -41.90
C LEU A 342 -72.68 -5.45 -41.01
N ASN A 343 -73.71 -5.79 -40.22
CA ASN A 343 -74.06 -7.08 -39.58
C ASN A 343 -73.25 -7.63 -38.38
N GLY A 344 -73.99 -7.96 -37.30
CA GLY A 344 -73.65 -8.94 -36.25
C GLY A 344 -74.30 -10.33 -36.52
N PRO A 345 -74.43 -11.26 -35.53
CA PRO A 345 -75.03 -11.01 -34.21
C PRO A 345 -74.37 -11.70 -32.97
N TYR A 346 -74.98 -11.48 -31.78
CA TYR A 346 -75.07 -12.30 -30.54
C TYR A 346 -74.40 -13.70 -30.46
N ALA A 347 -73.90 -14.24 -29.32
CA ALA A 347 -73.81 -13.79 -27.91
C ALA A 347 -72.87 -14.71 -27.08
N GLY A 348 -72.58 -14.37 -25.80
CA GLY A 348 -72.04 -15.32 -24.79
C GLY A 348 -70.88 -14.79 -23.91
N PRO A 349 -70.94 -14.87 -22.56
CA PRO A 349 -69.86 -14.48 -21.64
C PRO A 349 -69.29 -15.70 -20.85
N PRO A 350 -68.38 -15.53 -19.86
CA PRO A 350 -66.98 -15.11 -20.02
C PRO A 350 -65.97 -16.09 -19.35
N ALA A 351 -64.68 -16.06 -19.71
CA ALA A 351 -63.64 -16.84 -19.01
C ALA A 351 -62.25 -16.17 -18.98
N SER A 352 -61.60 -16.30 -17.83
CA SER A 352 -60.16 -16.12 -17.47
C SER A 352 -59.14 -15.68 -18.54
N GLY A 353 -58.36 -14.63 -18.23
CA GLY A 353 -57.31 -14.06 -19.10
C GLY A 353 -56.05 -14.90 -19.35
N MET A 354 -55.92 -16.12 -18.82
CA MET A 354 -54.72 -16.96 -18.99
C MET A 354 -54.47 -17.42 -20.44
N GLU A 355 -55.51 -17.56 -21.27
CA GLU A 355 -55.34 -18.11 -22.63
C GLU A 355 -54.71 -17.12 -23.63
N MET A 356 -54.61 -15.83 -23.30
CA MET A 356 -54.01 -14.83 -24.20
C MET A 356 -52.47 -14.86 -24.14
N LEU A 357 -51.88 -15.18 -22.98
CA LEU A 357 -50.42 -15.23 -22.81
C LEU A 357 -49.80 -16.49 -23.43
N SER A 358 -50.45 -17.65 -23.30
CA SER A 358 -49.98 -18.91 -23.90
C SER A 358 -49.89 -18.85 -25.44
N ASN A 359 -50.79 -18.09 -26.07
CA ASN A 359 -50.82 -17.89 -27.52
C ASN A 359 -49.80 -16.86 -28.06
N LEU A 360 -49.20 -16.02 -27.21
CA LEU A 360 -48.01 -15.25 -27.59
C LEU A 360 -46.71 -16.05 -27.37
N ALA A 361 -46.65 -16.87 -26.32
CA ALA A 361 -45.48 -17.69 -26.04
C ALA A 361 -45.22 -18.77 -27.11
N SER A 362 -46.27 -19.28 -27.75
CA SER A 362 -46.20 -20.38 -28.72
C SER A 362 -45.52 -20.05 -30.06
N GLN A 363 -45.26 -18.78 -30.37
CA GLN A 363 -44.76 -18.37 -31.70
C GLN A 363 -43.23 -18.31 -31.83
N TYR A 364 -42.46 -18.52 -30.75
CA TYR A 364 -40.99 -18.41 -30.78
C TYR A 364 -40.23 -19.47 -29.96
N GLN A 365 -40.19 -20.72 -30.42
CA GLN A 365 -39.06 -21.59 -30.05
C GLN A 365 -38.60 -22.58 -31.14
N SER A 366 -37.30 -22.46 -31.46
CA SER A 366 -36.40 -23.45 -32.09
C SER A 366 -36.82 -24.21 -33.36
N LEU A 367 -35.99 -24.09 -34.40
CA LEU A 367 -35.77 -25.16 -35.39
C LEU A 367 -34.29 -25.61 -35.34
N PRO A 368 -34.00 -26.90 -35.62
CA PRO A 368 -32.73 -27.53 -35.27
C PRO A 368 -31.62 -27.33 -36.32
N VAL A 369 -30.37 -27.54 -35.88
CA VAL A 369 -29.20 -27.62 -36.77
C VAL A 369 -28.81 -29.08 -36.95
N SER A 370 -29.01 -29.62 -38.16
CA SER A 370 -28.16 -30.70 -38.66
C SER A 370 -28.02 -30.69 -40.18
N THR A 371 -26.79 -30.91 -40.60
CA THR A 371 -26.22 -31.00 -41.95
C THR A 371 -27.12 -31.52 -43.09
N ASN A 372 -27.37 -30.67 -44.09
CA ASN A 372 -26.74 -30.83 -45.42
C ASN A 372 -26.89 -29.55 -46.29
N GLY A 373 -26.08 -29.40 -47.33
CA GLY A 373 -25.92 -28.12 -48.04
C GLY A 373 -26.33 -28.10 -49.51
N SER A 374 -26.71 -26.93 -50.01
CA SER A 374 -26.42 -26.48 -51.38
C SER A 374 -26.58 -24.95 -51.53
N ASN A 375 -25.91 -24.37 -52.52
CA ASN A 375 -25.71 -22.92 -52.62
C ASN A 375 -26.96 -22.11 -53.04
N LYS A 376 -27.40 -21.16 -52.21
CA LYS A 376 -27.99 -19.89 -52.70
C LYS A 376 -27.72 -18.72 -51.75
N ARG A 377 -26.70 -17.92 -52.10
CA ARG A 377 -26.12 -16.86 -51.26
C ARG A 377 -26.97 -15.58 -51.34
N ARG A 378 -27.77 -15.28 -50.31
CA ARG A 378 -28.62 -14.07 -50.24
C ARG A 378 -27.71 -12.82 -50.26
N ARG A 379 -27.77 -12.02 -51.32
CA ARG A 379 -26.88 -10.88 -51.58
C ARG A 379 -27.14 -9.76 -50.56
N LYS A 380 -26.17 -9.47 -49.69
CA LYS A 380 -26.18 -8.26 -48.86
C LYS A 380 -26.19 -7.02 -49.77
N SER A 381 -26.89 -5.96 -49.38
CA SER A 381 -26.89 -4.71 -50.14
C SER A 381 -25.50 -4.06 -50.11
N GLU A 382 -25.10 -3.41 -51.20
CA GLU A 382 -23.76 -2.82 -51.30
C GLU A 382 -23.51 -1.73 -50.25
N ARG A 383 -24.53 -0.93 -49.89
CA ARG A 383 -24.44 0.01 -48.75
C ARG A 383 -24.21 -0.69 -47.41
N ALA A 384 -24.85 -1.83 -47.14
CA ALA A 384 -24.61 -2.60 -45.91
C ALA A 384 -23.29 -3.39 -45.94
N ALA A 385 -22.77 -3.72 -47.14
CA ALA A 385 -21.44 -4.30 -47.30
C ALA A 385 -20.34 -3.24 -47.07
N GLN A 386 -20.51 -2.03 -47.61
CA GLN A 386 -19.62 -0.88 -47.40
C GLN A 386 -19.64 -0.42 -45.94
N ALA A 387 -20.81 -0.24 -45.32
CA ALA A 387 -20.91 0.12 -43.90
C ALA A 387 -20.40 -0.97 -42.94
N ALA A 388 -20.35 -2.24 -43.38
CA ALA A 388 -19.71 -3.32 -42.64
C ALA A 388 -18.20 -3.47 -42.95
N GLN A 389 -17.67 -2.79 -43.96
CA GLN A 389 -16.25 -2.64 -44.21
C GLN A 389 -15.70 -1.46 -43.40
N VAL A 390 -15.69 -1.61 -42.08
CA VAL A 390 -14.84 -0.77 -41.21
C VAL A 390 -13.41 -0.86 -41.71
N ASN A 391 -12.78 0.26 -42.05
CA ASN A 391 -11.41 0.26 -42.54
C ASN A 391 -10.46 -0.17 -41.42
N LEU A 392 -10.04 -1.44 -41.46
CA LEU A 392 -9.07 -2.00 -40.51
C LEU A 392 -7.68 -1.33 -40.55
N SER A 393 -7.46 -0.40 -41.48
CA SER A 393 -6.32 0.52 -41.53
C SER A 393 -6.42 1.70 -40.55
N ALA A 394 -7.63 2.15 -40.18
CA ALA A 394 -7.81 3.21 -39.17
C ALA A 394 -7.49 2.70 -37.75
N LYS A 395 -7.66 1.39 -37.52
CA LYS A 395 -7.38 0.76 -36.23
C LYS A 395 -5.89 0.48 -36.05
N LEU A 396 -5.30 1.00 -34.98
CA LEU A 396 -3.91 0.75 -34.56
C LEU A 396 -3.75 -0.69 -34.02
N SER A 397 -3.76 -1.67 -34.93
CA SER A 397 -3.89 -3.10 -34.64
C SER A 397 -2.91 -3.63 -33.58
N LYS A 398 -3.43 -4.35 -32.57
CA LYS A 398 -2.62 -5.11 -31.59
C LYS A 398 -2.51 -6.61 -31.92
N GLU A 399 -3.36 -7.12 -32.81
CA GLU A 399 -3.23 -8.42 -33.50
C GLU A 399 -3.62 -8.20 -34.97
N GLY A 400 -2.90 -8.72 -35.98
CA GLY A 400 -3.38 -8.53 -37.36
C GLY A 400 -2.56 -8.94 -38.59
N LYS A 401 -1.22 -9.01 -38.58
CA LYS A 401 -0.38 -9.73 -39.58
C LYS A 401 1.12 -9.48 -39.35
N GLY A 402 1.91 -10.56 -39.37
CA GLY A 402 3.33 -10.54 -39.77
C GLY A 402 4.21 -9.39 -39.26
N SER A 403 4.37 -9.24 -37.94
CA SER A 403 5.59 -8.59 -37.43
C SER A 403 6.78 -9.42 -37.91
N GLY A 404 7.56 -8.87 -38.85
CA GLY A 404 8.87 -9.40 -39.18
C GLY A 404 9.76 -9.38 -37.95
N LYS A 405 10.86 -10.16 -37.95
CA LYS A 405 11.85 -10.09 -36.87
C LYS A 405 12.27 -8.62 -36.67
N ALA A 406 12.10 -8.11 -35.46
CA ALA A 406 12.44 -6.72 -35.12
C ALA A 406 13.87 -6.42 -35.59
N GLY A 407 13.98 -5.48 -36.53
CA GLY A 407 15.15 -5.37 -37.40
C GLY A 407 16.07 -4.22 -37.02
N PHE A 408 17.31 -4.24 -37.51
CA PHE A 408 18.23 -3.10 -37.42
C PHE A 408 17.60 -1.79 -37.94
N ASN A 409 16.68 -1.87 -38.91
CA ASN A 409 15.92 -0.72 -39.42
C ASN A 409 15.01 -0.05 -38.36
N GLU A 410 14.49 -0.81 -37.39
CA GLU A 410 13.66 -0.27 -36.30
C GLU A 410 14.54 0.39 -35.24
N VAL A 411 15.65 -0.26 -34.85
CA VAL A 411 16.67 0.34 -33.97
C VAL A 411 17.23 1.63 -34.59
N TRP A 412 17.52 1.63 -35.89
CA TRP A 412 17.96 2.81 -36.63
C TRP A 412 16.89 3.92 -36.68
N ARG A 413 15.60 3.56 -36.73
CA ARG A 413 14.48 4.50 -36.63
C ARG A 413 14.38 5.13 -35.24
N LEU A 414 14.66 4.37 -34.17
CA LEU A 414 14.74 4.88 -32.79
C LEU A 414 15.93 5.83 -32.61
N ILE A 415 17.12 5.44 -33.06
CA ILE A 415 18.33 6.30 -33.06
C ILE A 415 18.08 7.58 -33.89
N LYS A 416 17.33 7.50 -35.00
CA LYS A 416 16.93 8.67 -35.80
C LYS A 416 16.06 9.68 -35.04
N ILE A 417 15.30 9.26 -34.01
CA ILE A 417 14.51 10.15 -33.13
C ILE A 417 15.43 10.88 -32.13
N ALA A 418 16.43 10.20 -31.58
CA ALA A 418 17.38 10.78 -30.63
C ALA A 418 18.47 11.66 -31.26
N ARG A 419 18.52 11.79 -32.60
CA ARG A 419 19.50 12.59 -33.35
C ARG A 419 19.85 13.96 -32.77
N PRO A 420 18.92 14.79 -32.27
CA PRO A 420 19.26 16.10 -31.71
C PRO A 420 20.14 16.02 -30.44
N GLU A 421 20.00 14.95 -29.65
CA GLU A 421 20.80 14.73 -28.43
C GLU A 421 22.07 13.90 -28.68
N LEU A 422 22.36 13.50 -29.93
CA LEU A 422 23.45 12.57 -30.26
C LEU A 422 24.83 13.07 -29.79
N LYS A 423 25.04 14.40 -29.73
CA LYS A 423 26.24 15.01 -29.14
C LYS A 423 26.39 14.68 -27.65
N TRP A 424 25.30 14.78 -26.89
CA TRP A 424 25.29 14.47 -25.45
C TRP A 424 25.37 12.97 -25.18
N LEU A 425 24.76 12.14 -26.05
CA LEU A 425 24.95 10.69 -26.01
C LEU A 425 26.42 10.30 -26.23
N ALA A 426 27.11 10.93 -27.18
CA ALA A 426 28.54 10.69 -27.40
C ALA A 426 29.38 11.05 -26.16
N VAL A 427 29.09 12.17 -25.49
CA VAL A 427 29.77 12.55 -24.22
C VAL A 427 29.47 11.53 -23.11
N ALA A 428 28.23 11.06 -22.98
CA ALA A 428 27.87 10.01 -22.02
C ALA A 428 28.59 8.67 -22.30
N ILE A 429 28.82 8.33 -23.57
CA ILE A 429 29.60 7.15 -23.99
C ILE A 429 31.09 7.32 -23.65
N VAL A 430 31.67 8.52 -23.79
CA VAL A 430 33.05 8.79 -23.33
C VAL A 430 33.16 8.59 -21.82
N PHE A 431 32.22 9.13 -21.03
CA PHE A 431 32.19 8.89 -19.59
C PHE A 431 31.99 7.41 -19.21
N LEU A 432 31.19 6.66 -19.97
CA LEU A 432 31.02 5.20 -19.82
C LEU A 432 32.33 4.45 -20.03
N VAL A 433 33.08 4.76 -21.10
CA VAL A 433 34.38 4.12 -21.39
C VAL A 433 35.38 4.45 -20.29
N VAL A 434 35.43 5.70 -19.81
CA VAL A 434 36.30 6.09 -18.68
C VAL A 434 35.93 5.33 -17.40
N SER A 435 34.67 5.34 -16.96
CA SER A 435 34.26 4.67 -15.73
C SER A 435 34.42 3.14 -15.78
N SER A 436 34.17 2.53 -16.94
CA SER A 436 34.36 1.09 -17.13
C SER A 436 35.84 0.71 -17.17
N SER A 437 36.70 1.53 -17.78
CA SER A 437 38.16 1.31 -17.76
C SER A 437 38.73 1.43 -16.34
N VAL A 438 38.24 2.37 -15.53
CA VAL A 438 38.59 2.46 -14.11
C VAL A 438 38.13 1.22 -13.35
N THR A 439 36.90 0.75 -13.57
CA THR A 439 36.37 -0.47 -12.94
C THR A 439 37.27 -1.69 -13.26
N MET A 440 37.66 -1.85 -14.53
CA MET A 440 38.54 -2.95 -14.98
C MET A 440 39.98 -2.86 -14.45
N SER A 441 40.40 -1.74 -13.85
CA SER A 441 41.71 -1.65 -13.18
C SER A 441 41.75 -2.27 -11.78
N ILE A 442 40.58 -2.56 -11.19
CA ILE A 442 40.46 -3.09 -9.81
C ILE A 442 41.00 -4.53 -9.70
N PRO A 443 40.60 -5.51 -10.55
CA PRO A 443 41.14 -6.87 -10.51
C PRO A 443 42.67 -6.91 -10.60
N PHE A 444 43.22 -6.18 -11.56
CA PHE A 444 44.66 -6.02 -11.80
C PHE A 444 45.38 -5.45 -10.57
N SER A 445 44.82 -4.41 -9.94
CA SER A 445 45.38 -3.80 -8.73
C SER A 445 45.40 -4.78 -7.55
N VAL A 446 44.32 -5.52 -7.33
CA VAL A 446 44.23 -6.55 -6.27
C VAL A 446 45.23 -7.68 -6.51
N GLY A 447 45.35 -8.15 -7.76
CA GLY A 447 46.34 -9.15 -8.17
C GLY A 447 47.75 -8.75 -7.75
N ARG A 448 48.17 -7.50 -8.05
CA ARG A 448 49.52 -7.00 -7.71
C ARG A 448 49.75 -6.76 -6.22
N ILE A 449 48.72 -6.40 -5.45
CA ILE A 449 48.82 -6.29 -3.98
C ILE A 449 49.06 -7.69 -3.37
N LEU A 450 48.26 -8.69 -3.79
CA LEU A 450 48.44 -10.08 -3.36
C LEU A 450 49.83 -10.64 -3.73
N ASP A 451 50.34 -10.25 -4.90
CA ASP A 451 51.65 -10.68 -5.41
C ASP A 451 52.85 -10.16 -4.58
N ILE A 452 52.63 -9.14 -3.75
CA ILE A 452 53.62 -8.60 -2.80
C ILE A 452 53.44 -9.21 -1.40
N VAL A 453 52.20 -9.31 -0.91
CA VAL A 453 51.88 -9.90 0.41
C VAL A 453 52.25 -11.39 0.50
N THR A 454 52.40 -12.08 -0.63
CA THR A 454 52.75 -13.52 -0.72
C THR A 454 54.21 -13.81 -1.05
N LYS A 455 55.10 -12.80 -1.04
CA LYS A 455 56.56 -12.96 -1.21
C LYS A 455 57.28 -12.45 0.02
N ASP A 456 58.49 -12.97 0.28
CA ASP A 456 59.26 -12.63 1.47
C ASP A 456 59.49 -11.12 1.63
N PRO A 457 59.58 -10.60 2.88
CA PRO A 457 59.71 -9.18 3.19
C PRO A 457 61.13 -8.65 2.89
N ALA A 458 61.51 -8.64 1.61
CA ALA A 458 62.63 -7.86 1.10
C ALA A 458 62.27 -6.37 1.11
N GLU A 459 63.26 -5.52 1.41
CA GLU A 459 63.08 -4.09 1.57
C GLU A 459 62.59 -3.41 0.28
N ASP A 460 61.81 -2.33 0.44
CA ASP A 460 61.33 -1.47 -0.65
C ASP A 460 60.45 -2.15 -1.72
N ALA A 461 59.34 -2.75 -1.26
CA ALA A 461 58.24 -3.25 -2.10
C ALA A 461 57.51 -2.12 -2.89
N ARG A 462 58.12 -1.67 -4.00
CA ARG A 462 57.63 -0.56 -4.84
C ARG A 462 56.64 -1.03 -5.92
N LEU A 463 55.36 -0.71 -5.76
CA LEU A 463 54.29 -0.99 -6.71
C LEU A 463 54.37 -0.02 -7.90
N PHE A 464 54.71 -0.52 -9.10
CA PHE A 464 55.01 0.30 -10.30
C PHE A 464 56.11 1.35 -10.08
N GLY A 465 57.05 1.10 -9.16
CA GLY A 465 58.10 2.05 -8.77
C GLY A 465 57.67 3.08 -7.71
N LEU A 466 56.38 3.13 -7.35
CA LEU A 466 55.84 3.96 -6.27
C LEU A 466 55.91 3.22 -4.93
N THR A 467 56.09 3.94 -3.82
CA THR A 467 55.90 3.35 -2.48
C THR A 467 54.41 3.13 -2.21
N LEU A 468 54.08 2.17 -1.33
CA LEU A 468 52.69 1.77 -1.03
C LEU A 468 51.71 2.96 -0.81
N PRO A 469 52.04 4.00 -0.01
CA PRO A 469 51.16 5.15 0.17
C PRO A 469 50.88 5.92 -1.13
N HIS A 470 51.90 6.15 -1.97
CA HIS A 470 51.73 6.81 -3.26
C HIS A 470 50.89 5.97 -4.24
N PHE A 471 51.03 4.64 -4.20
CA PHE A 471 50.16 3.75 -4.98
C PHE A 471 48.70 3.84 -4.52
N PHE A 472 48.42 3.80 -3.22
CA PHE A 472 47.04 3.91 -2.72
C PHE A 472 46.43 5.29 -2.97
N ILE A 473 47.19 6.37 -2.88
CA ILE A 473 46.75 7.73 -3.27
C ILE A 473 46.45 7.77 -4.78
N GLY A 474 47.33 7.21 -5.62
CA GLY A 474 47.12 7.09 -7.06
C GLY A 474 45.85 6.33 -7.42
N LEU A 475 45.69 5.12 -6.87
CA LEU A 475 44.49 4.29 -7.03
C LEU A 475 43.23 5.03 -6.54
N GLY A 476 43.29 5.70 -5.39
CA GLY A 476 42.22 6.53 -4.86
C GLY A 476 41.77 7.61 -5.84
N THR A 477 42.71 8.41 -6.36
CA THR A 477 42.38 9.46 -7.34
C THR A 477 41.79 8.91 -8.64
N ILE A 478 42.30 7.77 -9.13
CA ILE A 478 41.76 7.07 -10.31
C ILE A 478 40.32 6.59 -10.06
N LEU A 479 40.04 6.02 -8.89
CA LEU A 479 38.69 5.61 -8.49
C LEU A 479 37.74 6.80 -8.34
N THR A 480 38.20 7.93 -7.76
CA THR A 480 37.42 9.18 -7.70
C THR A 480 37.07 9.70 -9.10
N ILE A 481 38.02 9.69 -10.04
CA ILE A 481 37.77 10.07 -11.44
C ILE A 481 36.74 9.13 -12.09
N GLY A 482 36.82 7.83 -11.84
CA GLY A 482 35.83 6.85 -12.34
C GLY A 482 34.42 7.06 -11.74
N ALA A 483 34.33 7.43 -10.46
CA ALA A 483 33.08 7.76 -9.80
C ALA A 483 32.46 9.05 -10.37
N MET A 484 33.25 10.12 -10.54
CA MET A 484 32.82 11.36 -11.19
C MET A 484 32.37 11.14 -12.63
N ALA A 485 33.08 10.29 -13.39
CA ALA A 485 32.69 9.90 -14.73
C ALA A 485 31.35 9.14 -14.76
N ASN A 486 31.14 8.17 -13.85
CA ASN A 486 29.86 7.46 -13.76
C ASN A 486 28.69 8.39 -13.35
N PHE A 487 28.92 9.31 -12.42
CA PHE A 487 27.95 10.35 -12.03
C PHE A 487 27.55 11.23 -13.24
N GLY A 488 28.55 11.72 -14.00
CA GLY A 488 28.34 12.47 -15.24
C GLY A 488 27.57 11.66 -16.30
N ARG A 489 27.90 10.38 -16.48
CA ARG A 489 27.17 9.44 -17.36
C ARG A 489 25.69 9.35 -16.97
N ILE A 490 25.39 9.10 -15.70
CA ILE A 490 24.03 8.89 -15.20
C ILE A 490 23.18 10.15 -15.40
N ILE A 491 23.69 11.32 -15.00
CA ILE A 491 22.98 12.60 -15.15
C ILE A 491 22.71 12.92 -16.63
N LEU A 492 23.71 12.78 -17.49
CA LEU A 492 23.54 13.02 -18.93
C LEU A 492 22.48 12.08 -19.53
N LEU A 493 22.53 10.78 -19.24
CA LEU A 493 21.57 9.82 -19.79
C LEU A 493 20.14 10.05 -19.31
N ARG A 494 19.94 10.44 -18.03
CA ARG A 494 18.60 10.80 -17.50
C ARG A 494 18.07 12.06 -18.18
N ILE A 495 18.87 13.14 -18.27
CA ILE A 495 18.46 14.40 -18.94
C ILE A 495 18.18 14.19 -20.44
N ILE A 496 18.98 13.37 -21.13
CA ILE A 496 18.72 13.01 -22.54
C ILE A 496 17.42 12.21 -22.66
N GLY A 497 17.16 11.29 -21.71
CA GLY A 497 15.92 10.52 -21.62
C GLY A 497 14.71 11.44 -21.58
N GLU A 498 14.65 12.34 -20.61
CA GLU A 498 13.54 13.30 -20.45
C GLU A 498 13.34 14.18 -21.70
N ARG A 499 14.42 14.64 -22.34
CA ARG A 499 14.32 15.39 -23.61
C ARG A 499 13.74 14.57 -24.75
N VAL A 500 14.06 13.28 -24.83
CA VAL A 500 13.47 12.35 -25.81
C VAL A 500 12.01 12.09 -25.49
N VAL A 501 11.64 11.84 -24.22
CA VAL A 501 10.26 11.64 -23.76
C VAL A 501 9.40 12.88 -24.04
N ALA A 502 9.83 14.07 -23.62
CA ALA A 502 9.09 15.31 -23.85
C ALA A 502 8.88 15.59 -25.36
N ARG A 503 9.90 15.33 -26.19
CA ARG A 503 9.81 15.44 -27.65
C ARG A 503 8.85 14.41 -28.25
N LEU A 504 8.86 13.17 -27.76
CA LEU A 504 7.93 12.11 -28.17
C LEU A 504 6.49 12.45 -27.78
N ARG A 505 6.25 12.87 -26.53
CA ARG A 505 4.93 13.29 -26.04
C ARG A 505 4.37 14.44 -26.87
N SER A 506 5.16 15.49 -27.11
CA SER A 506 4.77 16.62 -27.97
C SER A 506 4.44 16.20 -29.41
N GLN A 507 5.28 15.39 -30.05
CA GLN A 507 5.07 14.95 -31.44
C GLN A 507 3.90 13.96 -31.58
N LEU A 508 3.71 13.07 -30.61
CA LEU A 508 2.62 12.11 -30.59
C LEU A 508 1.29 12.83 -30.35
N TYR A 509 1.19 13.67 -29.33
CA TYR A 509 -0.01 14.47 -29.06
C TYR A 509 -0.43 15.30 -30.28
N ARG A 510 0.52 16.04 -30.89
CA ARG A 510 0.25 16.82 -32.11
C ARG A 510 -0.25 15.96 -33.28
N ARG A 511 0.22 14.73 -33.43
CA ARG A 511 -0.21 13.83 -34.52
C ARG A 511 -1.56 13.17 -34.25
N THR A 512 -1.78 12.70 -33.03
CA THR A 512 -3.06 12.13 -32.59
C THR A 512 -4.18 13.16 -32.73
N TYR A 513 -3.95 14.41 -32.32
CA TYR A 513 -4.96 15.48 -32.35
C TYR A 513 -5.40 15.92 -33.77
N VAL A 514 -4.63 15.58 -34.82
CA VAL A 514 -4.96 15.90 -36.22
C VAL A 514 -5.44 14.68 -37.03
N GLN A 515 -5.85 13.60 -36.36
CA GLN A 515 -6.52 12.48 -37.01
C GLN A 515 -8.02 12.78 -37.23
N ASP A 516 -8.65 11.98 -38.09
CA ASP A 516 -10.08 12.07 -38.40
C ASP A 516 -10.97 11.35 -37.35
N ALA A 517 -12.29 11.50 -37.49
CA ALA A 517 -13.25 10.82 -36.62
C ALA A 517 -13.16 9.28 -36.73
N GLU A 518 -12.93 8.74 -37.93
CA GLU A 518 -12.82 7.28 -38.14
C GLU A 518 -11.65 6.68 -37.33
N PHE A 519 -10.54 7.39 -37.19
CA PHE A 519 -9.45 7.01 -36.29
C PHE A 519 -9.89 6.98 -34.80
N PHE A 520 -10.65 7.97 -34.33
CA PHE A 520 -11.10 8.00 -32.93
C PHE A 520 -12.21 6.97 -32.63
N ASP A 521 -13.09 6.69 -33.59
CA ASP A 521 -14.07 5.61 -33.50
C ASP A 521 -13.41 4.22 -33.51
N ALA A 522 -12.29 4.07 -34.23
CA ALA A 522 -11.55 2.80 -34.32
C ALA A 522 -10.65 2.49 -33.11
N ASN A 523 -10.22 3.50 -32.35
CA ASN A 523 -9.19 3.39 -31.31
C ASN A 523 -9.65 4.02 -29.98
N ARG A 524 -9.60 3.25 -28.88
CA ARG A 524 -10.03 3.73 -27.56
C ARG A 524 -9.14 4.87 -27.07
N VAL A 525 -9.74 5.91 -26.50
CA VAL A 525 -9.03 7.05 -25.88
C VAL A 525 -8.02 6.58 -24.82
N GLY A 526 -8.37 5.55 -24.02
CA GLY A 526 -7.45 4.95 -23.05
C GLY A 526 -6.19 4.34 -23.67
N ASP A 527 -6.28 3.69 -24.84
CA ASP A 527 -5.12 3.18 -25.57
C ASP A 527 -4.22 4.32 -26.07
N LEU A 528 -4.81 5.47 -26.44
CA LEU A 528 -4.09 6.66 -26.89
C LEU A 528 -3.39 7.38 -25.72
N ILE A 529 -4.03 7.45 -24.54
CA ILE A 529 -3.44 7.98 -23.30
C ILE A 529 -2.29 7.09 -22.83
N SER A 530 -2.48 5.76 -22.81
CA SER A 530 -1.44 4.78 -22.45
C SER A 530 -0.20 4.92 -23.34
N ARG A 531 -0.38 5.05 -24.66
CA ARG A 531 0.71 5.34 -25.62
C ARG A 531 1.39 6.68 -25.37
N LEU A 532 0.67 7.69 -24.89
CA LEU A 532 1.21 9.02 -24.63
C LEU A 532 2.00 9.08 -23.31
N SER A 533 1.48 8.48 -22.24
CA SER A 533 2.20 8.38 -20.96
C SER A 533 3.37 7.39 -21.08
N SER A 534 3.06 6.11 -21.31
CA SER A 534 3.94 4.99 -20.98
C SER A 534 4.85 4.56 -22.11
N ASP A 535 4.29 4.32 -23.31
CA ASP A 535 5.12 3.91 -24.47
C ASP A 535 6.21 4.96 -24.78
N THR A 536 5.96 6.26 -24.50
CA THR A 536 6.99 7.30 -24.69
C THR A 536 8.15 7.20 -23.71
N VAL A 537 7.92 6.84 -22.44
CA VAL A 537 8.95 6.64 -21.41
C VAL A 537 9.70 5.34 -21.63
N VAL A 538 9.00 4.25 -21.93
CA VAL A 538 9.62 2.96 -22.29
C VAL A 538 10.57 3.14 -23.48
N VAL A 539 10.15 3.89 -24.52
CA VAL A 539 11.02 4.22 -25.66
C VAL A 539 12.17 5.16 -25.26
N GLY A 540 11.93 6.14 -24.37
CA GLY A 540 12.97 7.03 -23.85
C GLY A 540 14.09 6.27 -23.14
N LYS A 541 13.75 5.52 -22.08
CA LYS A 541 14.68 4.65 -21.32
C LYS A 541 15.38 3.65 -22.24
N SER A 542 14.66 3.06 -23.19
CA SER A 542 15.23 2.09 -24.15
C SER A 542 16.31 2.68 -25.06
N ILE A 543 16.26 3.98 -25.37
CA ILE A 543 17.27 4.63 -26.24
C ILE A 543 18.46 5.17 -25.42
N THR A 544 18.29 5.47 -24.13
CA THR A 544 19.35 6.03 -23.28
C THR A 544 19.97 4.98 -22.34
N GLN A 545 19.24 4.55 -21.32
CA GLN A 545 19.71 3.65 -20.27
C GLN A 545 20.02 2.26 -20.83
N ASN A 546 19.05 1.60 -21.48
CA ASN A 546 19.22 0.21 -21.91
C ASN A 546 20.33 0.04 -22.97
N ILE A 547 20.53 1.03 -23.84
CA ILE A 547 21.65 1.06 -24.81
C ILE A 547 22.99 1.36 -24.10
N SER A 548 23.01 2.29 -23.14
CA SER A 548 24.19 2.55 -22.31
C SER A 548 24.63 1.29 -21.57
N ASP A 549 23.73 0.64 -20.87
CA ASP A 549 24.10 -0.46 -19.98
C ASP A 549 24.39 -1.74 -20.77
N GLY A 550 23.73 -1.96 -21.92
CA GLY A 550 24.17 -2.94 -22.91
C GLY A 550 25.57 -2.66 -23.48
N LEU A 551 25.91 -1.39 -23.76
CA LEU A 551 27.25 -1.01 -24.20
C LEU A 551 28.30 -1.17 -23.08
N ARG A 552 27.93 -0.90 -21.82
CA ARG A 552 28.77 -1.15 -20.64
C ARG A 552 29.06 -2.64 -20.48
N SER A 553 28.04 -3.51 -20.57
CA SER A 553 28.23 -4.96 -20.50
C SER A 553 29.06 -5.50 -21.66
N LEU A 554 28.93 -4.94 -22.87
CA LEU A 554 29.80 -5.29 -24.00
C LEU A 554 31.25 -4.84 -23.77
N PHE A 555 31.48 -3.66 -23.20
CA PHE A 555 32.83 -3.16 -22.91
C PHE A 555 33.48 -3.92 -21.75
N SER A 556 32.83 -4.01 -20.58
CA SER A 556 33.33 -4.73 -19.41
C SER A 556 33.48 -6.22 -19.68
N GLY A 557 32.47 -6.87 -20.27
CA GLY A 557 32.52 -8.29 -20.61
C GLY A 557 33.58 -8.60 -21.68
N GLY A 558 33.75 -7.72 -22.67
CA GLY A 558 34.81 -7.83 -23.67
C GLY A 558 36.21 -7.65 -23.07
N ALA A 559 36.42 -6.62 -22.24
CA ALA A 559 37.68 -6.34 -21.58
C ALA A 559 38.05 -7.45 -20.57
N GLY A 560 37.09 -7.88 -19.75
CA GLY A 560 37.24 -9.00 -18.81
C GLY A 560 37.59 -10.30 -19.53
N PHE A 561 36.89 -10.66 -20.61
CA PHE A 561 37.20 -11.85 -21.39
C PHE A 561 38.60 -11.81 -22.02
N ILE A 562 39.03 -10.64 -22.54
CA ILE A 562 40.40 -10.45 -23.04
C ILE A 562 41.43 -10.60 -21.92
N ALA A 563 41.17 -10.02 -20.74
CA ALA A 563 42.04 -10.15 -19.57
C ALA A 563 42.12 -11.60 -19.07
N MET A 564 41.01 -12.35 -19.05
CA MET A 564 40.97 -13.77 -18.69
C MET A 564 41.85 -14.61 -19.62
N ILE A 565 41.73 -14.42 -20.95
CA ILE A 565 42.59 -15.10 -21.93
C ILE A 565 44.07 -14.76 -21.67
N TRP A 566 44.38 -13.48 -21.43
CA TRP A 566 45.76 -13.01 -21.22
C TRP A 566 46.38 -13.53 -19.92
N LEU A 567 45.58 -13.68 -18.86
CA LEU A 567 46.02 -14.19 -17.56
C LEU A 567 46.13 -15.72 -17.51
N SER A 568 45.17 -16.44 -18.10
CA SER A 568 45.24 -17.90 -18.23
C SER A 568 44.37 -18.45 -19.37
N PRO A 569 44.98 -18.84 -20.51
CA PRO A 569 44.25 -19.50 -21.59
C PRO A 569 43.60 -20.83 -21.17
N GLY A 570 44.25 -21.61 -20.29
CA GLY A 570 43.74 -22.92 -19.86
C GLY A 570 42.47 -22.83 -19.01
N LEU A 571 42.44 -21.90 -18.05
CA LEU A 571 41.28 -21.68 -17.19
C LEU A 571 40.12 -21.04 -17.97
N THR A 572 40.45 -20.14 -18.91
CA THR A 572 39.46 -19.56 -19.83
C THR A 572 38.89 -20.60 -20.81
N GLY A 573 39.71 -21.55 -21.24
CA GLY A 573 39.26 -22.69 -22.05
C GLY A 573 38.25 -23.59 -21.31
N LEU A 574 38.47 -23.85 -20.02
CA LEU A 574 37.51 -24.58 -19.17
C LEU A 574 36.16 -23.85 -19.09
N LEU A 575 36.16 -22.53 -18.87
CA LEU A 575 34.94 -21.72 -18.88
C LEU A 575 34.25 -21.75 -20.26
N LEU A 576 35.01 -21.65 -21.34
CA LEU A 576 34.48 -21.65 -22.71
C LEU A 576 33.86 -23.01 -23.13
N VAL A 577 34.16 -24.10 -22.42
CA VAL A 577 33.46 -25.40 -22.53
C VAL A 577 32.18 -25.45 -21.70
N MET A 578 32.16 -24.83 -20.51
CA MET A 578 30.99 -24.83 -19.60
C MET A 578 29.90 -23.82 -19.99
N LEU A 579 30.28 -22.70 -20.62
CA LEU A 579 29.36 -21.61 -20.95
C LEU A 579 28.34 -21.94 -22.07
N PRO A 580 28.68 -22.66 -23.17
CA PRO A 580 27.71 -23.00 -24.21
C PRO A 580 26.53 -23.87 -23.75
N PRO A 581 26.70 -24.93 -22.92
CA PRO A 581 25.57 -25.64 -22.31
C PRO A 581 24.63 -24.72 -21.53
N VAL A 582 25.16 -23.80 -20.72
CA VAL A 582 24.37 -22.83 -19.95
C VAL A 582 23.62 -21.86 -20.88
N ALA A 583 24.29 -21.34 -21.92
CA ALA A 583 23.69 -20.45 -22.92
C ALA A 583 22.56 -21.14 -23.72
N VAL A 584 22.70 -22.43 -24.04
CA VAL A 584 21.64 -23.24 -24.67
C VAL A 584 20.45 -23.42 -23.73
N GLY A 585 20.69 -23.71 -22.45
CA GLY A 585 19.65 -23.76 -21.42
C GLY A 585 18.89 -22.42 -21.29
N ALA A 586 19.62 -21.31 -21.21
CA ALA A 586 19.06 -19.96 -21.17
C ALA A 586 18.27 -19.59 -22.43
N PHE A 587 18.68 -20.06 -23.62
CA PHE A 587 17.91 -19.86 -24.86
C PHE A 587 16.56 -20.59 -24.83
N PHE A 588 16.54 -21.85 -24.40
CA PHE A 588 15.29 -22.62 -24.28
C PHE A 588 14.37 -22.04 -23.20
N TYR A 589 14.92 -21.67 -22.04
CA TYR A 589 14.21 -20.96 -20.98
C TYR A 589 13.62 -19.63 -21.49
N GLY A 590 14.43 -18.77 -22.11
CA GLY A 590 14.02 -17.47 -22.65
C GLY A 590 12.95 -17.57 -23.76
N ARG A 591 12.84 -18.72 -24.44
CA ARG A 591 11.75 -19.03 -25.37
C ARG A 591 10.50 -19.56 -24.65
N ALA A 592 10.67 -20.41 -23.63
CA ALA A 592 9.58 -20.98 -22.84
C ALA A 592 8.85 -19.91 -22.01
N ILE A 593 9.60 -19.12 -21.24
CA ILE A 593 9.10 -18.03 -20.40
C ILE A 593 8.28 -17.04 -21.25
N ARG A 594 8.87 -16.53 -22.35
CA ARG A 594 8.24 -15.59 -23.30
C ARG A 594 6.91 -16.08 -23.88
N ASN A 595 6.75 -17.39 -24.06
CA ASN A 595 5.48 -17.96 -24.52
C ASN A 595 4.43 -18.01 -23.40
N VAL A 596 4.85 -18.28 -22.15
CA VAL A 596 3.95 -18.26 -20.98
C VAL A 596 3.56 -16.82 -20.61
N SER A 597 4.50 -15.88 -20.52
CA SER A 597 4.21 -14.47 -20.20
C SER A 597 3.29 -13.83 -21.25
N LYS A 598 3.43 -14.18 -22.54
CA LYS A 598 2.45 -13.81 -23.60
C LYS A 598 1.07 -14.41 -23.36
N GLY A 599 1.01 -15.65 -22.88
CA GLY A 599 -0.24 -16.30 -22.45
C GLY A 599 -0.90 -15.58 -21.28
N ILE A 600 -0.11 -15.20 -20.26
CA ILE A 600 -0.57 -14.42 -19.10
C ILE A 600 -1.13 -13.07 -19.57
N GLN A 601 -0.35 -12.28 -20.30
CA GLN A 601 -0.75 -10.97 -20.82
C GLN A 601 -2.03 -11.04 -21.69
N LYS A 602 -2.19 -12.06 -22.55
CA LYS A 602 -3.43 -12.24 -23.33
C LYS A 602 -4.63 -12.60 -22.45
N ASN A 603 -4.44 -13.41 -21.40
CA ASN A 603 -5.52 -13.75 -20.47
C ASN A 603 -5.86 -12.60 -19.52
N LEU A 604 -4.87 -11.78 -19.13
CA LEU A 604 -5.04 -10.57 -18.32
C LEU A 604 -5.82 -9.50 -19.09
N GLY A 605 -5.44 -9.16 -20.33
CA GLY A 605 -6.23 -8.24 -21.16
C GLY A 605 -7.66 -8.72 -21.44
N THR A 606 -7.88 -10.04 -21.43
CA THR A 606 -9.24 -10.63 -21.49
C THR A 606 -10.00 -10.43 -20.16
N LEU A 607 -9.32 -10.56 -19.01
CA LEU A 607 -9.88 -10.28 -17.68
C LEU A 607 -10.26 -8.80 -17.53
N THR A 608 -9.35 -7.88 -17.90
CA THR A 608 -9.60 -6.43 -17.88
C THR A 608 -10.80 -6.06 -18.75
N LYS A 609 -10.94 -6.65 -19.95
CA LYS A 609 -12.12 -6.42 -20.79
C LYS A 609 -13.41 -6.90 -20.12
N ILE A 610 -13.40 -8.06 -19.45
CA ILE A 610 -14.57 -8.56 -18.70
C ILE A 610 -14.93 -7.59 -17.56
N ALA A 611 -13.94 -7.11 -16.79
CA ALA A 611 -14.17 -6.14 -15.72
C ALA A 611 -14.74 -4.82 -16.25
N GLU A 612 -14.11 -4.21 -17.25
CA GLU A 612 -14.56 -2.97 -17.89
C GLU A 612 -15.99 -3.09 -18.46
N GLU A 613 -16.27 -4.17 -19.19
CA GLU A 613 -17.56 -4.42 -19.82
C GLU A 613 -18.69 -4.63 -18.80
N ARG A 614 -18.39 -5.22 -17.63
CA ARG A 614 -19.40 -5.55 -16.61
C ARG A 614 -19.54 -4.51 -15.51
N LEU A 615 -18.48 -3.83 -15.10
CA LEU A 615 -18.55 -2.68 -14.20
C LEU A 615 -19.20 -1.48 -14.90
N GLY A 616 -18.84 -1.21 -16.17
CA GLY A 616 -19.46 -0.15 -16.96
C GLY A 616 -20.94 -0.35 -17.25
N ASN A 617 -21.44 -1.60 -17.19
CA ASN A 617 -22.85 -1.96 -17.41
C ASN A 617 -23.46 -2.67 -16.19
N VAL A 618 -23.01 -2.35 -14.97
CA VAL A 618 -23.39 -3.09 -13.75
C VAL A 618 -24.91 -3.15 -13.55
N LYS A 619 -25.63 -2.06 -13.84
CA LYS A 619 -27.10 -1.99 -13.77
C LYS A 619 -27.78 -3.04 -14.66
N THR A 620 -27.21 -3.37 -15.82
CA THR A 620 -27.73 -4.44 -16.69
C THR A 620 -27.48 -5.82 -16.08
N SER A 621 -26.35 -6.04 -15.39
CA SER A 621 -26.12 -7.29 -14.66
C SER A 621 -27.13 -7.48 -13.52
N GLN A 622 -27.41 -6.41 -12.76
CA GLN A 622 -28.36 -6.41 -11.65
C GLN A 622 -29.80 -6.64 -12.12
N ALA A 623 -30.20 -6.01 -13.24
CA ALA A 623 -31.53 -6.19 -13.84
C ALA A 623 -31.84 -7.63 -14.30
N PHE A 624 -30.83 -8.48 -14.47
CA PHE A 624 -30.97 -9.90 -14.78
C PHE A 624 -30.52 -10.84 -13.64
N VAL A 625 -30.23 -10.31 -12.44
CA VAL A 625 -29.70 -11.05 -11.27
C VAL A 625 -28.45 -11.89 -11.64
N GLY A 626 -27.61 -11.31 -12.51
CA GLY A 626 -26.48 -11.98 -13.16
C GLY A 626 -25.14 -11.88 -12.41
N GLU A 627 -25.08 -11.21 -11.26
CA GLU A 627 -23.85 -10.88 -10.54
C GLU A 627 -23.03 -12.13 -10.21
N VAL A 628 -23.67 -13.16 -9.67
CA VAL A 628 -23.03 -14.45 -9.34
C VAL A 628 -22.48 -15.14 -10.60
N GLN A 629 -23.12 -14.97 -11.76
CA GLN A 629 -22.66 -15.53 -13.02
C GLN A 629 -21.41 -14.79 -13.54
N GLU A 630 -21.39 -13.46 -13.47
CA GLU A 630 -20.26 -12.64 -13.92
C GLU A 630 -19.05 -12.75 -12.97
N ILE A 631 -19.27 -12.81 -11.65
CA ILE A 631 -18.24 -13.14 -10.65
C ILE A 631 -17.62 -14.52 -10.96
N ASN A 632 -18.44 -15.53 -11.28
CA ASN A 632 -17.91 -16.84 -11.69
C ASN A 632 -17.16 -16.80 -13.02
N ARG A 633 -17.59 -15.97 -13.99
CA ARG A 633 -16.89 -15.77 -15.26
C ARG A 633 -15.52 -15.11 -15.05
N TYR A 634 -15.46 -14.08 -14.21
CA TYR A 634 -14.22 -13.42 -13.79
C TYR A 634 -13.28 -14.41 -13.08
N ASN A 635 -13.76 -15.10 -12.04
CA ASN A 635 -13.00 -16.07 -11.26
C ASN A 635 -12.48 -17.25 -12.10
N LYS A 636 -13.21 -17.68 -13.14
CA LYS A 636 -12.75 -18.69 -14.11
C LYS A 636 -11.57 -18.18 -14.96
N GLN A 637 -11.51 -16.89 -15.24
CA GLN A 637 -10.42 -16.25 -15.97
C GLN A 637 -9.21 -15.94 -15.07
N VAL A 638 -9.43 -15.53 -13.81
CA VAL A 638 -8.36 -15.43 -12.78
C VAL A 638 -7.67 -16.78 -12.59
N ARG A 639 -8.43 -17.89 -12.43
CA ARG A 639 -7.87 -19.24 -12.29
C ARG A 639 -7.00 -19.68 -13.49
N ARG A 640 -7.28 -19.20 -14.71
CA ARG A 640 -6.43 -19.44 -15.89
C ARG A 640 -5.13 -18.65 -15.84
N ILE A 641 -5.17 -17.39 -15.39
CA ILE A 641 -3.98 -16.56 -15.19
C ILE A 641 -3.09 -17.20 -14.12
N PHE A 642 -3.66 -17.61 -12.98
CA PHE A 642 -2.95 -18.34 -11.93
C PHE A 642 -2.31 -19.65 -12.43
N ALA A 643 -3.03 -20.45 -13.22
CA ALA A 643 -2.48 -21.69 -13.79
C ALA A 643 -1.30 -21.45 -14.76
N LEU A 644 -1.33 -20.32 -15.51
CA LEU A 644 -0.20 -19.89 -16.34
C LEU A 644 0.95 -19.32 -15.50
N GLY A 645 0.66 -18.53 -14.46
CA GLY A 645 1.63 -18.02 -13.50
C GLY A 645 2.38 -19.15 -12.79
N ARG A 646 1.67 -20.13 -12.22
CA ARG A 646 2.27 -21.34 -11.63
C ARG A 646 3.21 -22.06 -12.60
N LYS A 647 2.84 -22.14 -13.89
CA LYS A 647 3.71 -22.70 -14.95
C LYS A 647 4.92 -21.82 -15.22
N GLU A 648 4.77 -20.49 -15.20
CA GLU A 648 5.88 -19.54 -15.29
C GLU A 648 6.86 -19.73 -14.13
N SER A 649 6.36 -19.74 -12.89
CA SER A 649 7.16 -19.97 -11.67
C SER A 649 7.89 -21.31 -11.67
N THR A 650 7.25 -22.40 -12.14
CA THR A 650 7.94 -23.71 -12.27
C THR A 650 9.10 -23.63 -13.26
N ILE A 651 8.88 -23.00 -14.42
CA ILE A 651 9.92 -22.85 -15.47
C ILE A 651 11.07 -21.94 -14.97
N ALA A 652 10.75 -20.86 -14.25
CA ALA A 652 11.73 -19.97 -13.62
C ALA A 652 12.54 -20.67 -12.52
N ALA A 653 11.89 -21.36 -11.58
CA ALA A 653 12.55 -22.08 -10.50
C ALA A 653 13.49 -23.17 -11.03
N THR A 654 13.07 -23.95 -12.04
CA THR A 654 13.95 -24.92 -12.70
C THR A 654 15.16 -24.23 -13.36
N PHE A 655 14.97 -23.09 -14.04
CA PHE A 655 16.07 -22.35 -14.67
C PHE A 655 17.06 -21.78 -13.65
N PHE A 656 16.59 -21.11 -12.59
CA PHE A 656 17.47 -20.55 -11.57
C PHE A 656 18.21 -21.64 -10.79
N ALA A 657 17.55 -22.75 -10.44
CA ALA A 657 18.19 -23.88 -9.77
C ALA A 657 19.26 -24.55 -10.65
N THR A 658 18.96 -24.84 -11.93
CA THR A 658 19.92 -25.47 -12.85
C THR A 658 21.07 -24.54 -13.24
N THR A 659 20.81 -23.26 -13.44
CA THR A 659 21.84 -22.26 -13.81
C THR A 659 22.73 -21.92 -12.61
N GLY A 660 22.15 -21.75 -11.41
CA GLY A 660 22.91 -21.56 -10.17
C GLY A 660 23.77 -22.77 -9.83
N TRP A 661 23.24 -23.99 -10.00
CA TRP A 661 24.04 -25.22 -9.87
C TRP A 661 25.16 -25.27 -10.90
N ALA A 662 24.90 -24.99 -12.18
CA ALA A 662 25.92 -25.00 -13.23
C ALA A 662 27.01 -23.93 -13.01
N GLY A 663 26.64 -22.73 -12.54
CA GLY A 663 27.59 -21.69 -12.13
C GLY A 663 28.47 -22.14 -10.97
N ASN A 664 27.87 -22.68 -9.90
CA ASN A 664 28.59 -23.21 -8.75
C ASN A 664 29.51 -24.38 -9.12
N MET A 665 29.09 -25.28 -10.01
CA MET A 665 29.93 -26.36 -10.53
C MET A 665 31.06 -25.84 -11.42
N THR A 666 30.84 -24.76 -12.18
CA THR A 666 31.89 -24.09 -12.96
C THR A 666 32.93 -23.46 -12.05
N ILE A 667 32.50 -22.77 -10.98
CA ILE A 667 33.39 -22.21 -9.94
C ILE A 667 34.14 -23.33 -9.21
N LEU A 668 33.49 -24.45 -8.89
CA LEU A 668 34.15 -25.59 -8.24
C LEU A 668 35.21 -26.25 -9.15
N ALA A 669 34.88 -26.52 -10.41
CA ALA A 669 35.82 -27.06 -11.38
C ALA A 669 37.00 -26.10 -11.61
N MET A 670 36.72 -24.79 -11.66
CA MET A 670 37.71 -23.72 -11.74
C MET A 670 38.65 -23.70 -10.52
N LEU A 671 38.12 -23.82 -9.30
CA LEU A 671 38.92 -23.89 -8.07
C LEU A 671 39.79 -25.16 -8.01
N ILE A 672 39.29 -26.30 -8.50
CA ILE A 672 40.07 -27.55 -8.57
C ILE A 672 41.23 -27.44 -9.57
N VAL A 673 40.96 -26.95 -10.79
CA VAL A 673 42.00 -26.84 -11.83
C VAL A 673 42.97 -25.69 -11.54
N GLY A 674 42.46 -24.51 -11.19
CA GLY A 674 43.25 -23.34 -10.81
C GLY A 674 44.06 -23.56 -9.53
N GLY A 675 43.47 -24.19 -8.51
CA GLY A 675 44.18 -24.59 -7.30
C GLY A 675 45.28 -25.61 -7.57
N ASN A 676 45.08 -26.54 -8.51
CA ASN A 676 46.15 -27.43 -8.94
C ASN A 676 47.26 -26.69 -9.71
N TYR A 677 46.92 -25.70 -10.57
CA TYR A 677 47.93 -24.85 -11.24
C TYR A 677 48.73 -23.98 -10.26
N VAL A 678 48.12 -23.51 -9.16
CA VAL A 678 48.85 -22.83 -8.07
C VAL A 678 49.76 -23.83 -7.35
N ARG A 679 49.26 -25.02 -7.01
CA ARG A 679 50.03 -26.08 -6.32
C ARG A 679 51.23 -26.58 -7.13
N THR A 680 51.15 -26.58 -8.46
CA THR A 680 52.27 -26.95 -9.35
C THR A 680 53.18 -25.77 -9.71
N GLY A 681 52.93 -24.56 -9.19
CA GLY A 681 53.70 -23.35 -9.50
C GLY A 681 53.48 -22.81 -10.93
N ALA A 682 52.50 -23.34 -11.68
CA ALA A 682 52.22 -22.92 -13.06
C ALA A 682 51.55 -21.54 -13.13
N ILE A 683 50.81 -21.14 -12.10
CA ILE A 683 50.32 -19.77 -11.89
C ILE A 683 50.55 -19.34 -10.43
N ALA A 684 50.74 -18.06 -10.20
CA ALA A 684 50.71 -17.51 -8.84
C ALA A 684 49.26 -17.33 -8.34
N PHE A 685 49.04 -17.43 -7.03
CA PHE A 685 47.72 -17.23 -6.40
C PHE A 685 47.14 -15.85 -6.72
N SER A 686 47.98 -14.82 -6.75
CA SER A 686 47.69 -13.47 -7.25
C SER A 686 46.99 -13.48 -8.62
N LYS A 687 47.56 -14.18 -9.61
CA LYS A 687 47.00 -14.29 -10.97
C LYS A 687 45.71 -15.09 -11.03
N LEU A 688 45.53 -16.09 -10.15
CA LEU A 688 44.27 -16.83 -10.04
C LEU A 688 43.13 -15.91 -9.55
N MET A 689 43.40 -15.10 -8.53
CA MET A 689 42.45 -14.11 -8.01
C MET A 689 42.19 -12.99 -9.04
N GLU A 690 43.22 -12.50 -9.73
CA GLU A 690 43.12 -11.51 -10.80
C GLU A 690 42.24 -12.00 -11.95
N TRP A 691 42.41 -13.27 -12.38
CA TRP A 691 41.58 -13.92 -13.39
C TRP A 691 40.13 -14.08 -12.93
N GLN A 692 39.91 -14.50 -11.67
CA GLN A 692 38.58 -14.73 -11.12
C GLN A 692 37.79 -13.42 -10.99
N MET A 693 38.45 -12.34 -10.54
CA MET A 693 37.85 -11.01 -10.46
C MET A 693 37.60 -10.41 -11.85
N SER A 694 38.49 -10.64 -12.82
CA SER A 694 38.28 -10.22 -14.22
C SER A 694 37.12 -10.97 -14.90
N GLY A 695 36.76 -12.15 -14.41
CA GLY A 695 35.64 -12.96 -14.89
C GLY A 695 34.34 -12.82 -14.12
N GLY A 696 34.27 -12.01 -13.05
CA GLY A 696 33.08 -11.90 -12.20
C GLY A 696 31.79 -11.56 -12.97
N ASP A 697 31.82 -10.48 -13.74
CA ASP A 697 30.74 -10.00 -14.62
C ASP A 697 30.29 -11.02 -15.70
N LEU A 698 31.10 -12.06 -15.98
CA LEU A 698 30.84 -13.12 -16.95
C LEU A 698 30.41 -14.45 -16.29
N LEU A 699 30.67 -14.61 -15.00
CA LEU A 699 30.39 -15.81 -14.20
C LEU A 699 29.11 -15.67 -13.37
N GLU A 700 28.69 -14.44 -13.03
CA GLU A 700 27.32 -14.22 -12.55
C GLU A 700 26.31 -14.70 -13.61
N PRO A 701 25.31 -15.51 -13.23
CA PRO A 701 24.29 -15.94 -14.17
C PRO A 701 23.48 -14.71 -14.58
N ALA A 702 23.58 -14.33 -15.86
CA ALA A 702 22.95 -13.14 -16.42
C ALA A 702 21.45 -13.09 -16.07
N ARG A 703 21.12 -12.34 -15.02
CA ARG A 703 19.77 -12.28 -14.46
C ARG A 703 18.85 -11.76 -15.55
N PRO A 704 17.76 -12.46 -15.92
CA PRO A 704 16.76 -11.91 -16.81
C PRO A 704 16.23 -10.64 -16.15
N SER A 705 16.59 -9.47 -16.68
CA SER A 705 16.39 -8.20 -15.98
C SER A 705 14.92 -8.02 -15.61
N GLU A 706 14.62 -7.90 -14.32
CA GLU A 706 13.25 -7.65 -13.84
C GLU A 706 12.71 -6.32 -14.37
N GLN A 707 13.62 -5.37 -14.67
CA GLN A 707 13.42 -4.16 -15.47
C GLN A 707 12.83 -4.38 -16.88
N ALA A 708 12.85 -5.60 -17.42
CA ALA A 708 12.13 -5.95 -18.67
C ALA A 708 10.65 -6.33 -18.43
N ARG A 709 10.20 -6.29 -17.18
CA ARG A 709 8.82 -6.52 -16.73
C ARG A 709 8.25 -5.32 -15.94
N ILE A 710 9.08 -4.40 -15.45
CA ILE A 710 8.66 -3.12 -14.83
C ILE A 710 7.75 -2.35 -15.79
N THR A 711 6.50 -2.20 -15.37
CA THR A 711 5.53 -1.20 -15.81
C THR A 711 5.85 0.11 -15.09
N GLU A 712 5.43 1.27 -15.61
CA GLU A 712 5.59 2.53 -14.84
C GLU A 712 4.86 2.52 -13.49
N GLN A 713 3.88 1.63 -13.30
CA GLN A 713 3.21 1.45 -12.01
C GLN A 713 4.16 0.90 -10.96
N ASP A 714 4.96 -0.13 -11.28
CA ASP A 714 5.86 -0.77 -10.32
C ASP A 714 6.97 0.18 -9.84
N GLU A 715 7.46 1.08 -10.70
CA GLU A 715 8.43 2.15 -10.32
C GLU A 715 7.78 3.29 -9.51
N ILE A 716 6.48 3.57 -9.74
CA ILE A 716 5.74 4.59 -8.99
C ILE A 716 5.28 4.04 -7.63
N GLU A 717 5.01 2.73 -7.52
CA GLU A 717 4.83 2.05 -6.25
C GLU A 717 6.17 2.03 -5.48
N ASP A 718 7.33 1.68 -6.07
CA ASP A 718 8.64 1.80 -5.40
C ASP A 718 8.91 3.22 -4.85
N ASP A 719 8.79 4.27 -5.69
CA ASP A 719 9.05 5.67 -5.30
C ASP A 719 7.99 6.21 -4.30
N LEU A 720 6.74 5.73 -4.32
CA LEU A 720 5.72 6.09 -3.33
C LEU A 720 5.90 5.33 -2.02
N GLU A 721 6.18 4.03 -2.06
CA GLU A 721 6.39 3.21 -0.86
C GLU A 721 7.59 3.71 -0.04
N HIS A 722 8.67 4.16 -0.69
CA HIS A 722 9.78 4.80 0.02
C HIS A 722 9.39 6.14 0.66
N GLY A 723 8.52 6.92 0.00
CA GLY A 723 8.01 8.19 0.54
C GLY A 723 6.93 8.02 1.62
N GLU A 724 6.14 6.95 1.56
CA GLU A 724 5.09 6.64 2.53
C GLU A 724 5.63 5.85 3.72
N ALA A 725 6.68 5.02 3.57
CA ALA A 725 7.36 4.38 4.70
C ALA A 725 8.01 5.41 5.66
N GLU A 726 8.68 6.44 5.12
CA GLU A 726 9.30 7.51 5.92
C GLU A 726 8.23 8.36 6.66
N ASN A 727 6.98 8.37 6.19
CA ASN A 727 5.83 8.97 6.89
C ASN A 727 5.11 7.98 7.81
N ALA A 728 5.11 6.67 7.51
CA ALA A 728 4.49 5.64 8.32
C ALA A 728 5.18 5.50 9.68
N GLU A 729 6.53 5.46 9.71
CA GLU A 729 7.30 5.50 10.96
C GLU A 729 6.98 6.78 11.77
N ALA A 730 6.84 7.93 11.11
CA ALA A 730 6.49 9.19 11.79
C ALA A 730 5.06 9.20 12.38
N THR A 731 4.07 8.65 11.66
CA THR A 731 2.67 8.59 12.16
C THR A 731 2.47 7.60 13.30
N ALA A 732 3.39 6.66 13.52
CA ALA A 732 3.32 5.71 14.62
C ALA A 732 3.62 6.34 16.00
N GLU A 733 4.33 7.48 16.06
CA GLU A 733 4.73 8.10 17.34
C GLU A 733 3.63 8.94 18.02
N GLU A 734 2.61 9.43 17.28
CA GLU A 734 1.67 10.43 17.82
C GLU A 734 0.56 9.89 18.76
N MET A 735 0.38 8.56 18.88
CA MET A 735 -0.64 7.97 19.77
C MET A 735 -0.21 7.81 21.25
N ASN A 736 0.84 8.51 21.68
CA ASN A 736 1.52 8.17 22.94
C ASN A 736 0.83 8.72 24.21
N MET A 737 -0.17 7.98 24.70
CA MET A 737 -0.78 8.11 26.05
C MET A 737 0.03 7.42 27.16
N ALA A 738 1.19 6.84 26.83
CA ALA A 738 2.08 6.16 27.75
C ALA A 738 3.39 6.96 27.94
N THR A 739 4.22 6.53 28.90
CA THR A 739 5.65 6.82 28.94
C THR A 739 6.38 5.52 28.63
N GLU A 740 7.14 5.51 27.54
CA GLU A 740 7.98 4.37 27.18
C GLU A 740 9.33 4.45 27.91
N THR A 741 9.80 3.33 28.43
CA THR A 741 11.14 3.21 29.03
C THR A 741 11.83 1.98 28.45
N GLU A 742 12.88 2.21 27.65
CA GLU A 742 13.80 1.14 27.23
C GLU A 742 14.82 0.83 28.34
N GLY A 743 15.30 -0.40 28.39
CA GLY A 743 16.22 -0.87 29.43
C GLY A 743 16.90 -2.18 29.08
N THR A 744 17.49 -2.83 30.09
CA THR A 744 18.16 -4.12 29.93
C THR A 744 18.00 -4.97 31.19
N PHE A 745 17.65 -6.24 31.01
CA PHE A 745 17.56 -7.24 32.07
C PHE A 745 18.69 -8.27 31.93
N THR A 746 19.55 -8.35 32.94
CA THR A 746 20.75 -9.22 32.90
C THR A 746 20.48 -10.55 33.59
N ILE A 747 20.57 -11.66 32.85
CA ILE A 747 20.35 -13.01 33.37
C ILE A 747 21.39 -14.00 32.81
N GLY A 748 22.03 -14.77 33.69
CA GLY A 748 22.98 -15.82 33.29
C GLY A 748 24.16 -15.34 32.45
N GLY A 749 24.57 -14.08 32.59
CA GLY A 749 25.63 -13.46 31.78
C GLY A 749 25.21 -13.02 30.37
N LYS A 750 23.92 -13.06 30.03
CA LYS A 750 23.34 -12.39 28.86
C LYS A 750 22.55 -11.16 29.30
N GLU A 751 22.57 -10.14 28.46
CA GLU A 751 21.82 -8.89 28.62
C GLU A 751 20.66 -8.90 27.61
N LEU A 752 19.43 -8.89 28.11
CA LEU A 752 18.20 -8.90 27.31
C LEU A 752 17.62 -7.49 27.22
N TYR A 753 17.25 -7.05 26.02
CA TYR A 753 16.56 -5.77 25.82
C TYR A 753 15.16 -5.81 26.43
N THR A 754 14.79 -4.74 27.14
CA THR A 754 13.47 -4.59 27.77
C THR A 754 12.81 -3.29 27.36
N LYS A 755 11.49 -3.28 27.27
CA LYS A 755 10.71 -2.04 27.10
C LYS A 755 9.45 -2.08 27.96
N THR A 756 9.19 -0.99 28.67
CA THR A 756 8.04 -0.83 29.55
C THR A 756 7.17 0.33 29.08
N TRP A 757 5.87 0.08 28.92
CA TRP A 757 4.84 1.07 28.61
C TRP A 757 4.10 1.42 29.90
N THR A 758 4.36 2.62 30.43
CA THR A 758 3.79 3.08 31.71
C THR A 758 2.61 4.03 31.46
N PRO A 759 1.44 3.81 32.08
CA PRO A 759 0.32 4.76 31.97
C PRO A 759 0.68 6.12 32.58
N GLN A 760 0.15 7.21 32.02
CA GLN A 760 0.26 8.55 32.65
C GLN A 760 -0.66 8.70 33.88
N GLY A 761 -1.61 7.79 34.07
CA GLY A 761 -2.47 7.68 35.27
C GLY A 761 -2.02 6.58 36.25
N PRO A 762 -2.77 6.35 37.34
CA PRO A 762 -2.45 5.31 38.32
C PRO A 762 -2.46 3.91 37.69
N VAL A 763 -1.42 3.12 37.98
CA VAL A 763 -1.29 1.74 37.48
C VAL A 763 -2.30 0.84 38.17
N LYS A 764 -3.28 0.32 37.42
CA LYS A 764 -4.33 -0.60 37.91
C LYS A 764 -3.90 -2.06 37.84
N ALA A 765 -3.06 -2.40 36.86
CA ALA A 765 -2.49 -3.73 36.68
C ALA A 765 -1.08 -3.63 36.07
N LYS A 766 -0.23 -4.62 36.32
CA LYS A 766 1.03 -4.85 35.60
C LYS A 766 0.84 -6.04 34.66
N LEU A 767 1.30 -5.96 33.42
CA LEU A 767 1.25 -7.05 32.43
C LEU A 767 2.67 -7.39 31.96
N VAL A 768 3.12 -8.63 32.14
CA VAL A 768 4.37 -9.14 31.56
C VAL A 768 4.07 -9.74 30.20
N PHE A 769 4.81 -9.38 29.15
CA PHE A 769 4.55 -9.84 27.78
C PHE A 769 5.69 -10.66 27.16
N ILE A 770 5.33 -11.80 26.54
CA ILE A 770 6.25 -12.75 25.87
C ILE A 770 5.89 -12.92 24.39
N HIS A 771 6.79 -12.47 23.50
CA HIS A 771 6.58 -12.46 22.04
C HIS A 771 6.68 -13.85 21.37
N GLY A 772 6.32 -13.91 20.08
CA GLY A 772 6.31 -15.11 19.25
C GLY A 772 7.70 -15.59 18.79
N PHE A 773 7.70 -16.56 17.87
CA PHE A 773 8.90 -16.99 17.14
C PHE A 773 9.17 -16.01 16.00
N SER A 774 10.44 -15.61 15.78
CA SER A 774 10.78 -14.61 14.76
C SER A 774 10.07 -13.26 14.99
N ASP A 775 10.07 -12.79 16.23
CA ASP A 775 9.25 -11.68 16.73
C ASP A 775 10.01 -10.88 17.80
N HIS A 776 9.54 -9.69 18.15
CA HIS A 776 10.12 -8.81 19.19
C HIS A 776 9.09 -7.82 19.76
N VAL A 777 9.36 -7.28 20.96
CA VAL A 777 8.34 -6.55 21.73
C VAL A 777 7.90 -5.21 21.15
N ASN A 778 8.66 -4.63 20.21
CA ASN A 778 8.22 -3.38 19.57
C ASN A 778 7.11 -3.61 18.53
N ARG A 779 6.87 -4.85 18.06
CA ARG A 779 5.89 -5.14 16.99
C ARG A 779 4.42 -5.00 17.38
N TYR A 780 4.14 -4.75 18.66
CA TYR A 780 2.81 -4.76 19.26
C TYR A 780 2.19 -3.34 19.32
N TYR A 781 2.48 -2.53 18.28
CA TYR A 781 2.34 -1.07 18.24
C TYR A 781 1.01 -0.52 18.75
N GLY A 782 -0.13 -1.12 18.39
CA GLY A 782 -1.45 -0.67 18.88
C GLY A 782 -1.87 -1.25 20.24
N LEU A 783 -1.42 -2.47 20.56
CA LEU A 783 -1.87 -3.20 21.76
C LEU A 783 -1.36 -2.54 23.04
N PHE A 784 -0.04 -2.31 23.16
CA PHE A 784 0.53 -1.85 24.43
C PHE A 784 0.16 -0.41 24.79
N PRO A 785 0.12 0.57 23.86
CA PRO A 785 -0.43 1.90 24.14
C PRO A 785 -1.92 1.87 24.49
N SER A 786 -2.73 0.99 23.87
CA SER A 786 -4.16 0.83 24.20
C SER A 786 -4.37 0.28 25.62
N LEU A 787 -3.58 -0.73 26.03
CA LEU A 787 -3.58 -1.25 27.40
C LEU A 787 -3.06 -0.21 28.41
N ALA A 788 -2.02 0.55 28.05
CA ALA A 788 -1.51 1.64 28.88
C ALA A 788 -2.53 2.78 29.05
N ALA A 789 -3.24 3.18 28.01
CA ALA A 789 -4.33 4.16 28.10
C ALA A 789 -5.46 3.71 29.05
N ARG A 790 -5.70 2.40 29.18
CA ARG A 790 -6.64 1.78 30.13
C ARG A 790 -6.12 1.72 31.58
N GLY A 791 -4.84 2.00 31.81
CA GLY A 791 -4.17 1.99 33.12
C GLY A 791 -3.36 0.71 33.43
N ILE A 792 -3.05 -0.10 32.41
CA ILE A 792 -2.29 -1.34 32.53
C ILE A 792 -0.84 -1.07 32.12
N GLN A 793 0.11 -1.17 33.06
CA GLN A 793 1.55 -1.03 32.74
C GLN A 793 2.07 -2.31 32.08
N VAL A 794 2.54 -2.23 30.85
CA VAL A 794 3.07 -3.40 30.11
C VAL A 794 4.59 -3.45 30.22
N HIS A 795 5.14 -4.63 30.53
CA HIS A 795 6.57 -4.92 30.63
C HIS A 795 6.91 -6.02 29.63
N GLY A 796 7.57 -5.66 28.53
CA GLY A 796 8.08 -6.59 27.53
C GLY A 796 9.59 -6.78 27.64
N PHE A 797 10.08 -7.97 27.28
CA PHE A 797 11.49 -8.18 26.96
C PHE A 797 11.65 -8.99 25.67
N ASP A 798 12.68 -8.65 24.90
CA ASP A 798 13.11 -9.49 23.80
C ASP A 798 13.84 -10.70 24.38
N GLN A 799 13.27 -11.89 24.15
CA GLN A 799 13.81 -13.15 24.62
C GLN A 799 15.26 -13.32 24.16
N ARG A 800 16.05 -14.09 24.92
CA ARG A 800 17.41 -14.46 24.53
C ARG A 800 17.45 -14.90 23.07
N SER A 801 18.39 -14.33 22.32
CA SER A 801 18.65 -14.74 20.93
C SER A 801 17.53 -14.44 19.92
N TRP A 802 16.63 -13.50 20.28
CA TRP A 802 15.63 -12.87 19.41
C TRP A 802 15.69 -11.33 19.53
N GLY A 803 15.02 -10.61 18.61
CA GLY A 803 14.87 -9.16 18.71
C GLY A 803 16.19 -8.38 18.86
N ARG A 804 16.14 -7.27 19.61
CA ARG A 804 17.30 -6.46 19.99
C ARG A 804 18.22 -7.14 21.02
N SER A 805 17.82 -8.30 21.58
CA SER A 805 18.67 -9.15 22.42
C SER A 805 19.71 -9.96 21.61
N VAL A 806 19.66 -9.93 20.26
CA VAL A 806 20.72 -10.46 19.38
C VAL A 806 21.83 -9.41 19.19
N ARG A 807 23.02 -9.65 19.72
CA ARG A 807 24.19 -8.76 19.55
C ARG A 807 25.13 -9.13 18.41
N VAL A 808 25.14 -10.40 17.99
CA VAL A 808 25.95 -10.91 16.88
C VAL A 808 25.13 -11.89 16.04
N PRO A 809 25.34 -12.00 14.72
CA PRO A 809 24.58 -12.95 13.89
C PRO A 809 24.64 -14.39 14.37
N ALA A 810 25.74 -14.81 15.01
CA ALA A 810 25.91 -16.16 15.57
C ALA A 810 25.01 -16.47 16.78
N ASP A 811 24.50 -15.45 17.49
CA ASP A 811 23.53 -15.63 18.57
C ASP A 811 22.12 -15.92 18.06
N LYS A 812 21.76 -15.58 16.80
CA LYS A 812 20.39 -15.71 16.27
C LYS A 812 19.80 -17.12 16.51
N GLY A 813 18.69 -17.20 17.23
CA GLY A 813 17.99 -18.46 17.53
C GLY A 813 18.70 -19.40 18.52
N LEU A 814 19.79 -18.98 19.16
CA LEU A 814 20.50 -19.73 20.21
C LEU A 814 19.78 -19.60 21.57
N THR A 815 18.54 -20.08 21.65
CA THR A 815 17.73 -20.00 22.89
C THR A 815 18.18 -20.98 23.97
N GLY A 816 18.84 -22.07 23.57
CA GLY A 816 19.05 -23.22 24.45
C GLY A 816 17.75 -24.03 24.70
N PRO A 817 17.78 -24.98 25.65
CA PRO A 817 16.69 -25.93 25.92
C PRO A 817 15.51 -25.30 26.66
N THR A 818 14.38 -26.00 26.68
CA THR A 818 13.12 -25.61 27.34
C THR A 818 13.31 -25.07 28.76
N ALA A 819 14.11 -25.74 29.60
CA ALA A 819 14.34 -25.30 30.97
C ALA A 819 14.97 -23.89 31.07
N GLN A 820 15.87 -23.52 30.14
CA GLN A 820 16.47 -22.19 30.12
C GLN A 820 15.45 -21.13 29.69
N VAL A 821 14.63 -21.44 28.68
CA VAL A 821 13.61 -20.51 28.17
C VAL A 821 12.56 -20.21 29.24
N ILE A 822 12.06 -21.23 29.95
CA ILE A 822 11.09 -21.03 31.04
C ILE A 822 11.72 -20.33 32.25
N ALA A 823 12.99 -20.62 32.58
CA ALA A 823 13.71 -19.93 33.65
C ALA A 823 13.86 -18.42 33.38
N ASP A 824 14.13 -18.02 32.13
CA ASP A 824 14.19 -16.61 31.73
C ASP A 824 12.84 -15.89 31.93
N VAL A 825 11.74 -16.48 31.42
CA VAL A 825 10.38 -15.93 31.57
C VAL A 825 10.00 -15.81 33.05
N ALA A 826 10.29 -16.84 33.85
CA ALA A 826 10.04 -16.83 35.29
C ALA A 826 10.88 -15.77 36.03
N ALA A 827 12.15 -15.59 35.66
CA ALA A 827 13.05 -14.61 36.28
C ALA A 827 12.68 -13.16 35.94
N PHE A 828 12.28 -12.87 34.69
CA PHE A 828 11.75 -11.55 34.32
C PHE A 828 10.40 -11.28 35.01
N THR A 829 9.52 -12.29 35.10
CA THR A 829 8.27 -12.15 35.86
C THR A 829 8.52 -11.90 37.34
N ARG A 830 9.52 -12.56 37.95
CA ARG A 830 9.97 -12.31 39.33
C ARG A 830 10.51 -10.88 39.54
N SER A 831 11.15 -10.25 38.55
CA SER A 831 11.63 -8.86 38.71
C SER A 831 10.48 -7.85 38.74
N VAL A 832 9.44 -8.05 37.90
CA VAL A 832 8.21 -7.22 37.89
C VAL A 832 7.36 -7.42 39.16
N LEU A 833 7.36 -8.64 39.71
CA LEU A 833 6.75 -8.98 41.02
C LEU A 833 7.53 -8.38 42.22
N ALA A 834 8.85 -8.28 42.14
CA ALA A 834 9.69 -7.74 43.21
C ALA A 834 9.79 -6.20 43.22
N ALA A 835 9.33 -5.53 42.15
CA ALA A 835 9.33 -4.09 42.01
C ALA A 835 8.24 -3.43 42.90
N GLU A 836 8.66 -3.12 44.14
CA GLU A 836 7.89 -2.53 45.25
C GLU A 836 6.77 -3.43 45.84
N PRO A 837 6.37 -3.23 47.10
CA PRO A 837 5.24 -3.91 47.71
C PRO A 837 3.90 -3.36 47.19
N SER A 838 3.71 -3.36 45.87
CA SER A 838 2.53 -2.84 45.19
C SER A 838 1.33 -3.77 45.37
N THR A 839 0.20 -3.23 45.82
CA THR A 839 -1.12 -3.91 45.82
C THR A 839 -1.69 -4.14 44.41
N VAL A 840 -0.90 -3.87 43.36
CA VAL A 840 -1.28 -3.92 41.96
C VAL A 840 -1.11 -5.35 41.42
N PRO A 841 -2.16 -6.01 40.91
CA PRO A 841 -2.05 -7.37 40.40
C PRO A 841 -1.20 -7.47 39.13
N VAL A 842 -0.41 -8.54 39.05
CA VAL A 842 0.43 -8.90 37.91
C VAL A 842 -0.26 -9.98 37.06
N PHE A 843 -0.27 -9.77 35.75
CA PHE A 843 -0.75 -10.70 34.73
C PHE A 843 0.40 -11.08 33.79
N VAL A 844 0.30 -12.22 33.10
CA VAL A 844 1.29 -12.63 32.08
C VAL A 844 0.60 -12.97 30.77
N MET A 845 1.04 -12.34 29.69
CA MET A 845 0.56 -12.58 28.32
C MET A 845 1.65 -13.20 27.46
N GLY A 846 1.26 -14.12 26.57
CA GLY A 846 2.14 -14.63 25.53
C GLY A 846 1.42 -14.86 24.21
N ASN A 847 2.06 -14.47 23.10
CA ASN A 847 1.62 -14.75 21.74
C ASN A 847 2.36 -15.96 21.14
N SER A 848 1.70 -16.82 20.37
CA SER A 848 2.37 -17.82 19.52
C SER A 848 3.30 -18.77 20.31
N MET A 849 4.58 -18.84 19.97
CA MET A 849 5.63 -19.50 20.76
C MET A 849 5.66 -19.01 22.21
N GLY A 850 5.58 -17.70 22.45
CA GLY A 850 5.51 -17.10 23.78
C GLY A 850 4.26 -17.53 24.53
N GLY A 851 3.11 -17.66 23.85
CA GLY A 851 1.90 -18.26 24.42
C GLY A 851 2.12 -19.71 24.85
N GLY A 852 2.80 -20.51 24.01
CA GLY A 852 3.21 -21.87 24.38
C GLY A 852 4.19 -21.92 25.57
N GLN A 853 5.09 -20.94 25.70
CA GLN A 853 5.99 -20.81 26.86
C GLN A 853 5.23 -20.42 28.13
N VAL A 854 4.32 -19.45 28.07
CA VAL A 854 3.49 -19.02 29.20
C VAL A 854 2.57 -20.16 29.67
N ALA A 855 1.96 -20.91 28.75
CA ALA A 855 1.21 -22.11 29.07
C ALA A 855 2.08 -23.21 29.72
N THR A 856 3.35 -23.34 29.30
CA THR A 856 4.31 -24.26 29.91
C THR A 856 4.68 -23.81 31.33
N LEU A 857 5.01 -22.53 31.53
CA LEU A 857 5.33 -21.94 32.84
C LEU A 857 4.17 -22.11 33.84
N ALA A 858 2.94 -21.80 33.41
CA ALA A 858 1.73 -21.96 34.21
C ALA A 858 1.40 -23.44 34.55
N SER A 859 2.13 -24.39 33.96
CA SER A 859 1.97 -25.84 34.14
C SER A 859 3.17 -26.53 34.78
N ASP A 860 4.25 -25.80 35.11
CA ASP A 860 5.49 -26.36 35.66
C ASP A 860 5.53 -26.23 37.19
N PRO A 861 5.52 -27.35 37.95
CA PRO A 861 5.57 -27.32 39.42
C PRO A 861 6.81 -26.61 40.00
N ALA A 862 7.90 -26.49 39.24
CA ALA A 862 9.11 -25.79 39.67
C ALA A 862 8.92 -24.26 39.84
N TYR A 863 7.79 -23.72 39.38
CA TYR A 863 7.47 -22.29 39.43
C TYR A 863 6.10 -22.00 40.08
N GLU A 864 5.53 -22.91 40.89
CA GLU A 864 4.27 -22.64 41.62
C GLU A 864 4.33 -21.38 42.52
N ASP A 865 5.53 -20.95 42.94
CA ASP A 865 5.76 -19.68 43.66
C ASP A 865 5.42 -18.45 42.79
N VAL A 866 5.90 -18.42 41.54
CA VAL A 866 5.64 -17.35 40.58
C VAL A 866 4.19 -17.43 40.10
N VAL A 867 3.73 -18.63 39.72
CA VAL A 867 2.38 -18.88 39.22
C VAL A 867 1.32 -18.52 40.25
N GLY A 868 1.54 -18.80 41.54
CA GLY A 868 0.62 -18.40 42.61
C GLY A 868 0.58 -16.89 42.90
N SER A 869 1.59 -16.15 42.45
CA SER A 869 1.66 -14.68 42.59
C SER A 869 1.03 -13.93 41.40
N ILE A 870 0.73 -14.63 40.30
CA ILE A 870 0.08 -14.08 39.11
C ILE A 870 -1.45 -14.13 39.28
N ARG A 871 -2.14 -13.02 38.95
CA ARG A 871 -3.61 -12.90 39.03
C ARG A 871 -4.30 -13.65 37.88
N GLY A 872 -3.72 -13.61 36.68
CA GLY A 872 -4.26 -14.25 35.49
C GLY A 872 -3.29 -14.33 34.32
N PHE A 873 -3.57 -15.26 33.41
CA PHE A 873 -2.79 -15.50 32.20
C PHE A 873 -3.58 -15.15 30.94
N VAL A 874 -2.92 -14.62 29.91
CA VAL A 874 -3.50 -14.33 28.60
C VAL A 874 -2.70 -15.05 27.52
N LEU A 875 -3.37 -15.83 26.69
CA LEU A 875 -2.76 -16.62 25.63
C LEU A 875 -3.35 -16.23 24.27
N GLU A 876 -2.55 -15.60 23.43
CA GLU A 876 -2.88 -15.26 22.04
C GLU A 876 -2.31 -16.32 21.10
N ALA A 877 -3.17 -16.92 20.28
CA ALA A 877 -2.85 -17.97 19.30
C ALA A 877 -1.73 -18.95 19.74
N PRO A 878 -1.81 -19.54 20.95
CA PRO A 878 -0.67 -20.20 21.58
C PRO A 878 -0.26 -21.45 20.79
N PHE A 879 1.05 -21.64 20.57
CA PHE A 879 1.58 -22.74 19.75
C PHE A 879 1.54 -24.10 20.47
N ILE A 880 0.32 -24.60 20.65
CA ILE A 880 -0.02 -25.88 21.25
C ILE A 880 0.08 -27.01 20.22
N ALA A 881 -0.31 -26.78 18.96
CA ALA A 881 -0.11 -27.73 17.86
C ALA A 881 -0.08 -27.05 16.48
N PHE A 882 0.46 -27.75 15.49
CA PHE A 882 0.36 -27.39 14.06
C PHE A 882 -1.08 -27.57 13.53
N PRO A 883 -1.51 -26.79 12.53
CA PRO A 883 -2.74 -27.03 11.77
C PRO A 883 -2.80 -28.40 11.09
N ALA A 884 -4.01 -28.85 10.78
CA ALA A 884 -4.26 -30.15 10.16
C ALA A 884 -3.59 -30.28 8.78
N GLY A 885 -2.54 -31.11 8.71
CA GLY A 885 -1.78 -31.37 7.49
C GLY A 885 -0.44 -30.63 7.37
N GLU A 886 -0.16 -29.61 8.21
CA GLU A 886 1.11 -28.87 8.17
C GLU A 886 2.18 -29.43 9.14
N ALA A 887 1.82 -30.37 10.01
CA ALA A 887 2.72 -30.99 10.97
C ALA A 887 3.93 -31.72 10.29
N PRO A 888 5.19 -31.48 10.74
CA PRO A 888 6.34 -32.23 10.26
C PRO A 888 6.21 -33.74 10.50
N SER A 889 6.61 -34.56 9.54
CA SER A 889 6.51 -36.03 9.68
C SER A 889 7.34 -36.56 10.85
N ALA A 890 6.86 -37.61 11.51
CA ALA A 890 7.52 -38.19 12.69
C ALA A 890 9.00 -38.55 12.46
N ILE A 891 9.36 -38.97 11.23
CA ILE A 891 10.74 -39.24 10.81
C ILE A 891 11.59 -37.96 10.80
N LYS A 892 11.06 -36.82 10.29
CA LYS A 892 11.75 -35.52 10.35
C LYS A 892 11.93 -35.06 11.80
N ILE A 893 10.92 -35.23 12.66
CA ILE A 893 11.00 -34.87 14.09
C ILE A 893 12.05 -35.72 14.80
N PHE A 894 12.08 -37.03 14.55
CA PHE A 894 13.08 -37.95 15.11
C PHE A 894 14.51 -37.59 14.66
N LEU A 895 14.73 -37.37 13.36
CA LEU A 895 16.03 -36.97 12.83
C LEU A 895 16.46 -35.59 13.35
N GLY A 896 15.53 -34.64 13.52
CA GLY A 896 15.78 -33.34 14.14
C GLY A 896 16.21 -33.46 15.60
N LYS A 897 15.51 -34.29 16.40
CA LYS A 897 15.87 -34.56 17.81
C LYS A 897 17.18 -35.35 17.96
N LEU A 898 17.60 -36.11 16.95
CA LEU A 898 18.92 -36.73 16.91
C LEU A 898 20.01 -35.71 16.53
N ALA A 899 19.76 -34.91 15.49
CA ALA A 899 20.69 -33.89 15.01
C ALA A 899 20.95 -32.78 16.06
N SER A 900 19.94 -32.38 16.83
CA SER A 900 20.10 -31.40 17.91
C SER A 900 21.02 -31.87 19.05
N ARG A 901 21.18 -33.18 19.24
CA ARG A 901 22.14 -33.74 20.22
C ARG A 901 23.58 -33.78 19.71
N VAL A 902 23.79 -33.74 18.39
CA VAL A 902 25.12 -33.84 17.77
C VAL A 902 25.63 -32.47 17.34
N LEU A 903 24.74 -31.59 16.85
CA LEU A 903 25.03 -30.26 16.34
C LEU A 903 24.05 -29.22 16.95
N PRO A 904 23.95 -29.08 18.29
CA PRO A 904 22.92 -28.25 18.95
C PRO A 904 22.89 -26.80 18.46
N ARG A 905 24.07 -26.21 18.22
CA ARG A 905 24.24 -24.81 17.79
C ARG A 905 24.11 -24.58 16.28
N GLN A 906 23.84 -25.62 15.48
CA GLN A 906 23.66 -25.44 14.04
C GLN A 906 22.40 -24.60 13.79
N HIS A 907 22.56 -23.52 13.02
CA HIS A 907 21.46 -22.66 12.60
C HIS A 907 20.62 -23.35 11.52
N LEU A 908 19.30 -23.23 11.63
CA LEU A 908 18.31 -23.64 10.64
C LEU A 908 17.31 -22.49 10.44
N VAL A 909 17.25 -21.97 9.22
CA VAL A 909 16.23 -20.98 8.82
C VAL A 909 14.94 -21.71 8.51
N ASN A 910 13.84 -21.31 9.15
CA ASN A 910 12.50 -21.86 8.98
C ASN A 910 11.49 -20.72 8.84
N ALA A 911 11.54 -20.03 7.70
CA ALA A 911 10.65 -18.93 7.38
C ALA A 911 9.19 -19.40 7.28
N LEU A 912 8.31 -18.70 8.00
CA LEU A 912 6.86 -18.84 7.88
C LEU A 912 6.33 -17.80 6.89
N PRO A 913 5.34 -18.12 6.04
CA PRO A 913 4.78 -17.12 5.12
C PRO A 913 4.10 -15.99 5.90
N ALA A 914 4.52 -14.74 5.71
CA ALA A 914 3.95 -13.61 6.43
C ALA A 914 2.42 -13.47 6.23
N GLU A 915 1.89 -13.92 5.09
CA GLU A 915 0.46 -14.04 4.77
C GLU A 915 -0.33 -15.03 5.67
N TYR A 916 0.35 -15.71 6.59
CA TYR A 916 -0.27 -16.57 7.62
C TYR A 916 -0.48 -15.79 8.93
N PHE A 917 0.17 -14.65 9.11
CA PHE A 917 0.13 -13.89 10.36
C PHE A 917 -1.03 -12.90 10.44
N SER A 918 -1.29 -12.14 9.38
CA SER A 918 -2.36 -11.14 9.32
C SER A 918 -3.02 -11.09 7.94
N ARG A 919 -4.25 -10.55 7.87
CA ARG A 919 -4.92 -10.17 6.61
C ARG A 919 -4.63 -8.72 6.21
N ASP A 920 -4.03 -7.94 7.12
CA ASP A 920 -3.63 -6.54 6.94
C ASP A 920 -2.32 -6.48 6.12
N PRO A 921 -2.30 -5.95 4.88
CA PRO A 921 -1.13 -5.98 4.01
C PRO A 921 0.10 -5.29 4.59
N GLU A 922 -0.08 -4.20 5.33
CA GLU A 922 1.02 -3.46 5.97
C GLU A 922 1.69 -4.29 7.06
N VAL A 923 0.90 -5.08 7.80
CA VAL A 923 1.44 -6.00 8.80
C VAL A 923 2.21 -7.14 8.11
N VAL A 924 1.66 -7.71 7.03
CA VAL A 924 2.36 -8.72 6.21
C VAL A 924 3.68 -8.19 5.65
N LYS A 925 3.71 -6.94 5.18
CA LYS A 925 4.92 -6.25 4.69
C LYS A 925 5.93 -6.05 5.83
N SER A 926 5.49 -5.46 6.94
CA SER A 926 6.35 -5.18 8.10
C SER A 926 6.99 -6.42 8.73
N VAL A 927 6.43 -7.63 8.56
CA VAL A 927 7.09 -8.87 9.02
C VAL A 927 8.22 -9.30 8.06
N ARG A 928 8.07 -9.06 6.75
CA ARG A 928 9.05 -9.47 5.73
C ARG A 928 10.31 -8.62 5.70
N GLU A 929 10.17 -7.34 6.05
CA GLU A 929 11.24 -6.33 5.90
C GLU A 929 12.01 -6.10 7.21
N ASP A 930 11.50 -6.60 8.33
CA ASP A 930 12.09 -6.43 9.66
C ASP A 930 13.31 -7.36 9.88
N PRO A 931 14.54 -6.83 10.05
CA PRO A 931 15.75 -7.62 10.20
C PRO A 931 15.87 -8.36 11.57
N LEU A 932 14.97 -8.06 12.50
CA LEU A 932 14.81 -8.74 13.79
C LEU A 932 13.90 -9.97 13.67
N CYS A 933 12.97 -10.00 12.72
CA CYS A 933 12.17 -11.17 12.30
C CYS A 933 13.02 -12.15 11.48
N HIS A 934 14.06 -12.71 12.12
CA HIS A 934 15.19 -13.31 11.41
C HIS A 934 15.07 -14.81 11.09
N ASP A 935 13.91 -15.43 11.33
CA ASP A 935 13.48 -16.80 10.96
C ASP A 935 14.43 -17.97 11.30
N THR A 936 15.46 -17.69 12.11
CA THR A 936 16.58 -18.57 12.37
C THR A 936 16.46 -19.14 13.77
N GLY A 937 16.32 -20.47 13.86
CA GLY A 937 16.40 -21.22 15.12
C GLY A 937 17.64 -22.11 15.14
N THR A 938 18.20 -22.35 16.31
CA THR A 938 19.18 -23.44 16.48
C THR A 938 18.48 -24.79 16.54
N LEU A 939 19.15 -25.88 16.15
CA LEU A 939 18.59 -27.24 16.26
C LEU A 939 18.19 -27.58 17.70
N GLU A 940 18.92 -27.10 18.71
CA GLU A 940 18.55 -27.23 20.12
C GLU A 940 17.26 -26.44 20.45
N GLY A 941 17.20 -25.15 20.08
CA GLY A 941 16.04 -24.30 20.35
C GLY A 941 14.75 -24.81 19.67
N LEU A 942 14.86 -25.24 18.41
CA LEU A 942 13.75 -25.84 17.65
C LEU A 942 13.32 -27.21 18.21
N ALA A 943 14.26 -28.02 18.69
CA ALA A 943 13.91 -29.28 19.35
C ALA A 943 13.17 -29.05 20.68
N GLY A 944 13.60 -28.06 21.48
CA GLY A 944 12.91 -27.65 22.71
C GLY A 944 11.54 -27.02 22.45
N LEU A 945 11.39 -26.26 21.35
CA LEU A 945 10.10 -25.74 20.91
C LEU A 945 9.11 -26.88 20.64
N LEU A 946 9.48 -27.83 19.77
CA LEU A 946 8.66 -29.00 19.45
C LEU A 946 8.37 -29.90 20.65
N GLU A 947 9.25 -29.93 21.65
CA GLU A 947 9.04 -30.65 22.91
C GLU A 947 7.94 -30.02 23.78
N ARG A 948 7.91 -28.68 23.92
CA ARG A 948 6.81 -27.98 24.61
C ARG A 948 5.47 -28.19 23.89
N THR A 949 5.46 -28.02 22.57
CA THR A 949 4.27 -28.24 21.73
C THR A 949 3.73 -29.67 21.86
N ASP A 950 4.59 -30.70 21.80
CA ASP A 950 4.18 -32.10 22.02
C ASP A 950 3.67 -32.34 23.45
N ALA A 951 4.30 -31.75 24.48
CA ALA A 951 3.87 -31.90 25.88
C ALA A 951 2.49 -31.28 26.16
N LEU A 952 2.19 -30.12 25.55
CA LEU A 952 0.89 -29.45 25.60
C LEU A 952 -0.17 -30.21 24.79
N ALA A 953 0.09 -30.50 23.50
CA ALA A 953 -0.85 -31.19 22.61
C ALA A 953 -1.26 -32.59 23.11
N SER A 954 -0.33 -33.32 23.72
CA SER A 954 -0.60 -34.65 24.28
C SER A 954 -1.25 -34.63 25.67
N GLY A 955 -1.41 -33.45 26.28
CA GLY A 955 -2.00 -33.31 27.62
C GLY A 955 -1.17 -33.94 28.75
N ARG A 956 0.12 -34.24 28.51
CA ARG A 956 1.08 -34.68 29.55
C ARG A 956 1.36 -33.58 30.56
N VAL A 957 1.21 -32.33 30.15
CA VAL A 957 1.40 -31.11 30.94
C VAL A 957 0.07 -30.37 31.00
N ARG A 958 -0.35 -29.97 32.21
CA ARG A 958 -1.61 -29.30 32.56
C ARG A 958 -1.34 -28.18 33.56
N LEU A 959 -2.20 -27.18 33.57
CA LEU A 959 -2.06 -26.00 34.43
C LEU A 959 -1.98 -26.39 35.91
N GLY A 960 -1.06 -25.73 36.64
CA GLY A 960 -0.78 -25.99 38.04
C GLY A 960 -1.89 -25.54 38.99
N SER A 961 -1.88 -26.05 40.22
CA SER A 961 -2.96 -25.85 41.20
C SER A 961 -3.22 -24.38 41.58
N LYS A 962 -2.25 -23.51 41.28
CA LYS A 962 -2.26 -22.08 41.59
C LYS A 962 -2.79 -21.19 40.48
N VAL A 963 -3.05 -21.72 39.27
CA VAL A 963 -3.54 -20.92 38.14
C VAL A 963 -4.98 -20.48 38.41
N ARG A 964 -5.17 -19.19 38.68
CA ARG A 964 -6.46 -18.63 39.13
C ARG A 964 -7.42 -18.34 37.98
N SER A 965 -6.92 -17.75 36.89
CA SER A 965 -7.72 -17.29 35.75
C SER A 965 -6.93 -17.35 34.44
N LEU A 966 -7.64 -17.57 33.33
CA LEU A 966 -7.06 -17.70 31.99
C LEU A 966 -7.98 -17.09 30.92
N PHE A 967 -7.44 -16.20 30.10
CA PHE A 967 -8.01 -15.84 28.79
C PHE A 967 -7.21 -16.54 27.68
N LEU A 968 -7.90 -17.20 26.75
CA LEU A 968 -7.28 -17.72 25.52
C LEU A 968 -8.06 -17.21 24.31
N ALA A 969 -7.34 -16.56 23.40
CA ALA A 969 -7.86 -15.94 22.20
C ALA A 969 -7.23 -16.58 20.96
N HIS A 970 -8.05 -16.98 19.98
CA HIS A 970 -7.56 -17.59 18.73
C HIS A 970 -8.40 -17.17 17.52
N GLY A 971 -7.76 -16.86 16.40
CA GLY A 971 -8.43 -16.62 15.11
C GLY A 971 -8.79 -17.92 14.41
N THR A 972 -10.03 -18.08 13.94
CA THR A 972 -10.47 -19.33 13.28
C THR A 972 -9.88 -19.53 11.87
N GLY A 973 -9.20 -18.50 11.34
CA GLY A 973 -8.44 -18.53 10.09
C GLY A 973 -6.92 -18.66 10.26
N ASP A 974 -6.41 -18.92 11.47
CA ASP A 974 -4.97 -19.13 11.71
C ASP A 974 -4.44 -20.35 10.90
N LYS A 975 -3.31 -20.12 10.21
CA LYS A 975 -2.58 -21.10 9.40
C LYS A 975 -1.21 -21.45 9.99
N THR A 976 -0.83 -20.82 11.10
CA THR A 976 0.43 -21.04 11.81
C THR A 976 0.23 -22.04 12.95
N THR A 977 -0.89 -21.93 13.68
CA THR A 977 -1.19 -22.79 14.83
C THR A 977 -2.66 -23.28 14.80
N SER A 978 -2.94 -24.42 15.43
CA SER A 978 -4.28 -25.02 15.43
C SER A 978 -5.17 -24.44 16.52
N TRP A 979 -6.16 -23.65 16.12
CA TRP A 979 -7.23 -23.16 17.01
C TRP A 979 -8.10 -24.29 17.58
N GLU A 980 -8.27 -25.38 16.82
CA GLU A 980 -8.97 -26.60 17.28
C GLU A 980 -8.21 -27.26 18.44
N ALA A 981 -6.87 -27.29 18.36
CA ALA A 981 -6.02 -27.88 19.38
C ALA A 981 -5.90 -27.00 20.63
N SER A 982 -5.82 -25.68 20.49
CA SER A 982 -5.83 -24.76 21.64
C SER A 982 -7.20 -24.77 22.34
N ARG A 983 -8.31 -24.87 21.59
CA ARG A 983 -9.66 -25.09 22.13
C ARG A 983 -9.74 -26.37 22.95
N LYS A 984 -9.36 -27.50 22.35
CA LYS A 984 -9.33 -28.81 23.02
C LYS A 984 -8.42 -28.84 24.24
N TRP A 985 -7.28 -28.14 24.21
CA TRP A 985 -6.37 -28.03 25.34
C TRP A 985 -6.98 -27.20 26.47
N PHE A 986 -7.62 -26.07 26.16
CA PHE A 986 -8.30 -25.20 27.12
C PHE A 986 -9.46 -25.93 27.81
N ASP A 987 -10.36 -26.53 27.03
CA ASP A 987 -11.52 -27.27 27.56
C ASP A 987 -11.09 -28.44 28.47
N ALA A 988 -9.88 -28.98 28.27
CA ALA A 988 -9.30 -30.03 29.10
C ALA A 988 -8.70 -29.55 30.44
N GLN A 989 -8.56 -28.23 30.70
CA GLN A 989 -8.01 -27.70 31.96
C GLN A 989 -9.08 -27.57 33.06
N GLY A 990 -10.34 -27.29 32.72
CA GLY A 990 -11.45 -27.21 33.68
C GLY A 990 -11.37 -26.05 34.70
N LEU A 991 -10.77 -24.92 34.33
CA LEU A 991 -10.66 -23.73 35.20
C LEU A 991 -12.03 -23.11 35.50
N GLN A 992 -12.21 -22.61 36.73
CA GLN A 992 -13.44 -21.90 37.15
C GLN A 992 -13.54 -20.48 36.54
N ASP A 993 -12.42 -19.77 36.37
CA ASP A 993 -12.35 -18.45 35.74
C ASP A 993 -11.56 -18.52 34.42
N GLY A 994 -12.01 -19.40 33.53
CA GLY A 994 -11.51 -19.52 32.17
C GLY A 994 -12.43 -18.84 31.16
N ARG A 995 -11.88 -18.03 30.25
CA ARG A 995 -12.59 -17.49 29.08
C ARG A 995 -11.84 -17.87 27.78
N TYR A 996 -12.52 -18.59 26.90
CA TYR A 996 -12.05 -18.84 25.52
C TYR A 996 -12.79 -17.89 24.58
N LYS A 997 -12.09 -17.26 23.63
CA LYS A 997 -12.67 -16.37 22.61
C LYS A 997 -12.13 -16.71 21.23
N GLU A 998 -13.06 -17.00 20.33
CA GLU A 998 -12.79 -17.25 18.90
C GLU A 998 -13.07 -15.96 18.13
N TYR A 999 -12.17 -15.60 17.22
CA TYR A 999 -12.32 -14.44 16.33
C TYR A 999 -12.50 -14.93 14.89
N GLU A 1000 -13.68 -14.70 14.32
CA GLU A 1000 -14.09 -15.36 13.08
C GLU A 1000 -13.27 -14.88 11.87
N GLY A 1001 -12.61 -15.82 11.20
CA GLY A 1001 -11.78 -15.56 10.03
C GLY A 1001 -10.50 -14.78 10.30
N CYS A 1002 -10.17 -14.48 11.57
CA CYS A 1002 -8.92 -13.84 11.94
C CYS A 1002 -7.72 -14.80 11.83
N TYR A 1003 -6.54 -14.25 11.58
CA TYR A 1003 -5.29 -15.00 11.38
C TYR A 1003 -4.49 -15.09 12.71
N HIS A 1004 -3.18 -15.39 12.63
CA HIS A 1004 -2.37 -15.72 13.80
C HIS A 1004 -2.18 -14.57 14.80
N GLN A 1005 -1.84 -13.37 14.32
CA GLN A 1005 -1.56 -12.19 15.14
C GLN A 1005 -2.84 -11.36 15.31
N LEU A 1006 -3.68 -11.72 16.28
CA LEU A 1006 -4.93 -11.00 16.57
C LEU A 1006 -4.68 -9.53 16.90
N HIS A 1007 -3.58 -9.22 17.59
CA HIS A 1007 -3.15 -7.84 17.88
C HIS A 1007 -2.78 -7.01 16.64
N ALA A 1008 -2.60 -7.63 15.48
CA ALA A 1008 -2.17 -6.99 14.24
C ALA A 1008 -2.99 -7.44 13.01
N ASP A 1009 -4.19 -7.97 13.21
CA ASP A 1009 -5.12 -8.40 12.17
C ASP A 1009 -6.42 -7.57 12.21
N LEU A 1010 -7.33 -7.73 11.25
CA LEU A 1010 -8.52 -6.89 11.09
C LEU A 1010 -9.56 -6.97 12.24
N CYS A 1011 -9.28 -7.73 13.31
CA CYS A 1011 -10.05 -7.76 14.56
C CYS A 1011 -9.27 -7.17 15.77
N LYS A 1012 -8.14 -6.49 15.52
CA LYS A 1012 -7.26 -5.90 16.54
C LYS A 1012 -7.99 -5.04 17.57
N ASP A 1013 -8.93 -4.19 17.15
CA ASP A 1013 -9.67 -3.31 18.06
C ASP A 1013 -10.59 -4.07 19.03
N GLU A 1014 -11.24 -5.15 18.55
CA GLU A 1014 -12.05 -6.04 19.39
C GLU A 1014 -11.17 -6.80 20.39
N PHE A 1015 -10.01 -7.28 19.92
CA PHE A 1015 -9.03 -7.98 20.75
C PHE A 1015 -8.40 -7.09 21.83
N TYR A 1016 -8.05 -5.83 21.49
CA TYR A 1016 -7.56 -4.84 22.47
C TYR A 1016 -8.61 -4.57 23.55
N GLY A 1017 -9.88 -4.47 23.16
CA GLY A 1017 -11.01 -4.37 24.07
C GLY A 1017 -11.08 -5.57 25.01
N ASP A 1018 -11.27 -6.76 24.45
CA ASP A 1018 -11.46 -8.01 25.21
C ASP A 1018 -10.32 -8.33 26.18
N VAL A 1019 -9.05 -8.11 25.78
CA VAL A 1019 -7.88 -8.31 26.65
C VAL A 1019 -7.87 -7.28 27.79
N GLY A 1020 -8.03 -5.99 27.48
CA GLY A 1020 -7.96 -4.94 28.48
C GLY A 1020 -9.12 -5.02 29.50
N ASP A 1021 -10.33 -5.35 29.03
CA ASP A 1021 -11.51 -5.45 29.90
C ASP A 1021 -11.43 -6.70 30.79
N TRP A 1022 -10.97 -7.84 30.25
CA TRP A 1022 -10.73 -9.06 31.05
C TRP A 1022 -9.64 -8.87 32.12
N ILE A 1023 -8.59 -8.09 31.84
CA ILE A 1023 -7.59 -7.72 32.85
C ILE A 1023 -8.22 -6.82 33.93
N LEU A 1024 -8.94 -5.76 33.53
CA LEU A 1024 -9.54 -4.79 34.46
C LEU A 1024 -10.61 -5.42 35.36
N GLU A 1025 -11.45 -6.33 34.86
CA GLU A 1025 -12.41 -7.15 35.64
C GLU A 1025 -11.77 -7.88 36.84
N ARG A 1026 -10.45 -8.11 36.79
CA ARG A 1026 -9.65 -8.86 37.78
C ARG A 1026 -8.68 -7.96 38.56
N THR A 1027 -8.82 -6.64 38.45
CA THR A 1027 -8.09 -5.68 39.28
C THR A 1027 -8.74 -5.45 40.64
N GLU A 1028 -10.07 -5.48 40.72
CA GLU A 1028 -10.81 -5.40 41.98
C GLU A 1028 -10.86 -6.74 42.71
N ASP A 1029 -10.81 -6.71 44.04
CA ASP A 1029 -10.91 -7.91 44.87
C ASP A 1029 -12.35 -8.41 44.98
N ARG A 1030 -12.75 -9.24 44.01
CA ARG A 1030 -13.84 -10.19 44.22
C ARG A 1030 -13.49 -11.07 45.43
N PRO A 1031 -14.27 -11.07 46.52
CA PRO A 1031 -14.11 -12.07 47.56
C PRO A 1031 -14.36 -13.44 46.93
N GLY A 1032 -13.46 -14.40 47.17
CA GLY A 1032 -13.60 -15.75 46.65
C GLY A 1032 -14.93 -16.39 47.11
N PRO A 1033 -15.48 -17.36 46.34
CA PRO A 1033 -16.66 -18.09 46.78
C PRO A 1033 -16.39 -18.71 48.16
N LYS A 1034 -17.36 -18.56 49.07
CA LYS A 1034 -17.35 -19.31 50.32
C LYS A 1034 -17.50 -20.80 50.00
N LEU A 1035 -16.77 -21.62 50.77
CA LEU A 1035 -16.70 -23.09 50.70
C LEU A 1035 -18.07 -23.75 50.52
#